data_AF-F3ZYK7-F1
#
_entry.id   AF-F3ZYK7-F1
#
_cell.length_a   1.000
_cell.length_b   1.000
_cell.length_c   1.000
_cell.angle_alpha   90.00
_cell.angle_beta   90.00
_cell.angle_gamma   90.00
#
_symmetry.space_group_name_H-M   'P 1'
#
loop_
_entity.id
_entity.type
_entity.pdbx_description
1 polymer ?
#
loop_
_entity_poly.entity_id
_entity_poly.type
_entity_poly.pdbx_seq_one_letter_code
_entity_poly.pdbx_strand_id
1 'polypeptide(L)'
;MIKHVASYQWLRTRRWWLCPAVIAVCALMGIFSIMSARSQDATTGMDFIYESTTFLTVAMFIISAAAALAINREADEDSADILWALPVDNASMIFGKFMGIFPLVLASAAAYWLPHAVMITVKWAGSGLSIWYLAGELGFAALLQGAGMVSAAAAGAALGLILRGFWLYGTVIALWMGAFASTITSIWPLYESAPQEHIYKIMFRQLIDWILNGPMMMPNQMPRDLYTTVLYPGILWQRVFYIALALFIAALAAVLIRRRRAAGRAKMVLRTTLSVSLALVICSAAVFFYEQGYGYRKYRDEMAFYDEYYGHFYSNKQPSANAVELPSADYLAEMPLYIDSYDLDVDVTKPPVLSVKAALNLRNVGDDTMENPLITLWHGFNVTSASADGKKLTAKRVGDGVYLEGLSLNAGASAHIDMEYTGSAEWWGIYYLHPRLNAFTDKYGFILPADYGWYPLTVPLPLMKTTDSGGFSENGWGVSLTGVSQIVPLGLTNEMDEKSPATNGNIDPWQRQSYFTVTVHKDNASPVVSSIGEAQNPCEKDVRIAGKGHYLTLICWPLERVDVDGSALYRPPEYKGDEGKYPVTVMNDTWKWFGISGRKAVGVIMPPFNGDRYMPELVDGAQGFYMAAREAMGYEQDFFYGVMTGRAQNGGSGEYILYAIYPEWRKWKYTGSYDVEDIKGYIEDIDGFSISDADKIMKWFASHDDAAAQATLHELYMKAQKQPLSVEDIKEAFGL
;
A
#
# COMPACT_ATOMS: atom_id res chain seq x y z
N MET A 1 -38.30 -31.55 15.57
CA MET A 1 -39.26 -30.44 15.33
C MET A 1 -38.68 -29.32 14.47
N ILE A 2 -37.54 -28.71 14.84
CA ILE A 2 -36.80 -27.73 14.00
C ILE A 2 -36.64 -28.23 12.56
N LYS A 3 -36.24 -29.50 12.37
CA LYS A 3 -36.15 -30.16 11.06
C LYS A 3 -37.43 -30.08 10.22
N HIS A 4 -38.61 -30.26 10.83
CA HIS A 4 -39.89 -30.23 10.11
C HIS A 4 -40.27 -28.81 9.71
N VAL A 5 -40.08 -27.82 10.59
CA VAL A 5 -40.30 -26.40 10.27
C VAL A 5 -39.34 -25.95 9.17
N ALA A 6 -38.07 -26.31 9.26
CA ALA A 6 -37.06 -26.01 8.23
C ALA A 6 -37.40 -26.68 6.89
N SER A 7 -37.83 -27.95 6.91
CA SER A 7 -38.21 -28.67 5.70
C SER A 7 -39.46 -28.08 5.05
N TYR A 8 -40.47 -27.69 5.84
CA TYR A 8 -41.67 -27.02 5.37
C TYR A 8 -41.33 -25.66 4.74
N GLN A 9 -40.56 -24.84 5.46
CA GLN A 9 -40.13 -23.53 5.00
C GLN A 9 -39.31 -23.63 3.71
N TRP A 10 -38.34 -24.55 3.65
CA TRP A 10 -37.55 -24.78 2.44
C TRP A 10 -38.41 -25.24 1.26
N LEU A 11 -39.38 -26.13 1.49
CA LEU A 11 -40.26 -26.63 0.43
C LEU A 11 -41.13 -25.51 -0.18
N ARG A 12 -41.47 -24.49 0.61
CA ARG A 12 -42.14 -23.28 0.12
C ARG A 12 -41.17 -22.35 -0.58
N THR A 13 -40.04 -22.03 0.06
CA THR A 13 -39.02 -21.14 -0.51
C THR A 13 -38.53 -21.64 -1.87
N ARG A 14 -38.23 -22.94 -2.03
CA ARG A 14 -37.78 -23.49 -3.32
C ARG A 14 -38.82 -23.43 -4.44
N ARG A 15 -40.12 -23.41 -4.11
CA ARG A 15 -41.24 -23.31 -5.06
C ARG A 15 -41.61 -21.86 -5.36
N TRP A 16 -41.03 -20.91 -4.64
CA TRP A 16 -41.23 -19.51 -4.89
C TRP A 16 -40.55 -19.12 -6.20
N TRP A 17 -41.30 -18.51 -7.11
CA TRP A 17 -40.77 -18.05 -8.40
C TRP A 17 -39.59 -17.06 -8.26
N LEU A 18 -39.50 -16.32 -7.15
CA LEU A 18 -38.36 -15.44 -6.88
C LEU A 18 -37.12 -16.19 -6.39
N CYS A 19 -37.22 -17.44 -5.92
CA CYS A 19 -36.06 -18.22 -5.51
C CYS A 19 -35.04 -18.40 -6.64
N PRO A 20 -35.40 -18.91 -7.84
CA PRO A 20 -34.45 -18.97 -8.95
C PRO A 20 -34.04 -17.57 -9.44
N ALA A 21 -34.92 -16.56 -9.37
CA ALA A 21 -34.59 -15.19 -9.76
C ALA A 21 -33.51 -14.57 -8.86
N VAL A 22 -33.61 -14.73 -7.53
CA VAL A 22 -32.62 -14.24 -6.56
C VAL A 22 -31.27 -14.91 -6.79
N ILE A 23 -31.24 -16.23 -7.01
CA ILE A 23 -30.00 -16.96 -7.34
C ILE A 23 -29.40 -16.43 -8.66
N ALA A 24 -30.22 -16.25 -9.69
CA ALA A 24 -29.78 -15.74 -10.98
C ALA A 24 -29.24 -14.30 -10.90
N VAL A 25 -29.89 -13.40 -10.15
CA VAL A 25 -29.39 -12.04 -9.98
C VAL A 25 -28.09 -12.02 -9.18
N CYS A 26 -27.95 -12.86 -8.14
CA CYS A 26 -26.66 -13.00 -7.44
C CYS A 26 -25.56 -13.51 -8.38
N ALA A 27 -25.87 -14.46 -9.28
CA ALA A 27 -24.92 -14.91 -10.30
C ALA A 27 -24.54 -13.76 -11.26
N LEU A 28 -25.51 -12.98 -11.72
CA LEU A 28 -25.28 -11.80 -12.57
C LEU A 28 -24.41 -10.76 -11.87
N MET A 29 -24.65 -10.48 -10.59
CA MET A 29 -23.80 -9.58 -9.81
C MET A 29 -22.37 -10.12 -9.67
N GLY A 30 -22.20 -11.44 -9.53
CA GLY A 30 -20.89 -12.08 -9.56
C GLY A 30 -20.18 -11.95 -10.91
N ILE A 31 -20.92 -12.01 -12.02
CA ILE A 31 -20.38 -11.80 -13.38
C ILE A 31 -20.00 -10.33 -13.60
N PHE A 32 -20.87 -9.39 -13.25
CA PHE A 32 -20.59 -7.95 -13.37
C PHE A 32 -19.39 -7.52 -12.53
N SER A 33 -19.25 -8.09 -11.33
CA SER A 33 -18.06 -7.92 -10.50
C SER A 33 -16.77 -8.26 -11.25
N ILE A 34 -16.72 -9.40 -11.93
CA ILE A 34 -15.53 -9.81 -12.68
C ILE A 34 -15.29 -8.95 -13.90
N MET A 35 -16.36 -8.52 -14.59
CA MET A 35 -16.22 -7.60 -15.72
C MET A 35 -15.62 -6.27 -15.27
N SER A 36 -16.08 -5.74 -14.13
CA SER A 36 -15.51 -4.55 -13.50
C SER A 36 -14.04 -4.77 -13.11
N ALA A 37 -13.75 -5.89 -12.42
CA ALA A 37 -12.40 -6.24 -12.01
C ALA A 37 -11.44 -6.37 -13.20
N ARG A 38 -11.88 -6.95 -14.32
CA ARG A 38 -11.09 -7.02 -15.56
C ARG A 38 -10.88 -5.65 -16.20
N SER A 39 -11.89 -4.77 -16.18
CA SER A 39 -11.74 -3.40 -16.70
C SER A 39 -10.78 -2.55 -15.87
N GLN A 40 -10.55 -2.96 -14.63
CA GLN A 40 -9.54 -2.39 -13.75
C GLN A 40 -8.28 -3.27 -13.68
N ASP A 41 -8.02 -4.14 -14.67
CA ASP A 41 -6.80 -4.96 -14.76
C ASP A 41 -6.48 -5.81 -13.52
N ALA A 42 -7.48 -6.37 -12.83
CA ALA A 42 -7.29 -7.26 -11.68
C ALA A 42 -6.35 -8.43 -12.03
N THR A 43 -5.25 -8.55 -11.28
CA THR A 43 -4.16 -9.49 -11.54
C THR A 43 -4.17 -10.68 -10.60
N THR A 44 -4.53 -10.48 -9.33
CA THR A 44 -4.53 -11.52 -8.28
C THR A 44 -5.95 -11.95 -7.90
N GLY A 45 -6.11 -13.10 -7.24
CA GLY A 45 -7.41 -13.52 -6.73
C GLY A 45 -8.03 -12.56 -5.72
N MET A 46 -7.18 -11.89 -4.93
CA MET A 46 -7.56 -10.84 -3.98
C MET A 46 -7.99 -9.54 -4.67
N ASP A 47 -7.39 -9.14 -5.80
CA ASP A 47 -7.89 -8.03 -6.63
C ASP A 47 -9.36 -8.25 -7.01
N PHE A 48 -9.69 -9.47 -7.48
CA PHE A 48 -11.07 -9.79 -7.85
C PHE A 48 -12.02 -9.69 -6.66
N ILE A 49 -11.60 -10.12 -5.47
CA ILE A 49 -12.44 -10.04 -4.28
C ILE A 49 -12.62 -8.57 -3.84
N TYR A 50 -11.57 -7.77 -3.92
CA TYR A 50 -11.60 -6.35 -3.60
C TYR A 50 -12.56 -5.59 -4.52
N GLU A 51 -12.42 -5.75 -5.85
CA GLU A 51 -13.29 -5.09 -6.84
C GLU A 51 -14.75 -5.62 -6.78
N SER A 52 -14.98 -6.76 -6.13
CA SER A 52 -16.31 -7.36 -5.98
C SER A 52 -17.20 -6.71 -4.94
N THR A 53 -16.62 -5.99 -3.99
CA THR A 53 -17.29 -5.41 -2.82
C THR A 53 -18.51 -4.55 -3.17
N THR A 54 -18.44 -3.75 -4.24
CA THR A 54 -19.57 -2.93 -4.72
C THR A 54 -20.77 -3.78 -5.15
N PHE A 55 -20.53 -4.82 -5.94
CA PHE A 55 -21.60 -5.71 -6.43
C PHE A 55 -22.08 -6.69 -5.35
N LEU A 56 -21.22 -7.05 -4.40
CA LEU A 56 -21.59 -7.85 -3.23
C LEU A 56 -22.68 -7.16 -2.43
N THR A 57 -22.62 -5.84 -2.29
CA THR A 57 -23.62 -5.04 -1.57
C THR A 57 -25.00 -5.13 -2.19
N VAL A 58 -25.06 -5.04 -3.52
CA VAL A 58 -26.33 -5.22 -4.26
C VAL A 58 -26.87 -6.62 -4.04
N ALA A 59 -26.01 -7.65 -4.10
CA ALA A 59 -26.41 -9.03 -3.82
C ALA A 59 -26.89 -9.22 -2.37
N MET A 60 -26.24 -8.56 -1.40
CA MET A 60 -26.64 -8.56 0.02
C MET A 60 -27.99 -7.89 0.26
N PHE A 61 -28.28 -6.80 -0.46
CA PHE A 61 -29.61 -6.16 -0.44
C PHE A 61 -30.69 -7.12 -0.94
N ILE A 62 -30.45 -7.75 -2.10
CA ILE A 62 -31.40 -8.68 -2.71
C ILE A 62 -31.66 -9.87 -1.78
N ILE A 63 -30.63 -10.46 -1.19
CA ILE A 63 -30.80 -11.61 -0.29
C ILE A 63 -31.48 -11.21 1.03
N SER A 64 -31.21 -10.01 1.55
CA SER A 64 -31.91 -9.47 2.73
C SER A 64 -33.40 -9.29 2.46
N ALA A 65 -33.76 -8.65 1.33
CA ALA A 65 -35.16 -8.48 0.92
C ALA A 65 -35.83 -9.84 0.67
N ALA A 66 -35.16 -10.77 -0.01
CA ALA A 66 -35.68 -12.11 -0.25
C ALA A 66 -35.90 -12.90 1.05
N ALA A 67 -34.97 -12.82 2.00
CA ALA A 67 -35.10 -13.46 3.31
C ALA A 67 -36.24 -12.84 4.12
N ALA A 68 -36.41 -11.52 4.08
CA ALA A 68 -37.51 -10.80 4.73
C ALA A 68 -38.89 -11.25 4.19
N LEU A 69 -39.02 -11.43 2.87
CA LEU A 69 -40.25 -11.91 2.24
C LEU A 69 -40.50 -13.40 2.50
N ALA A 70 -39.43 -14.20 2.56
CA ALA A 70 -39.56 -15.64 2.75
C ALA A 70 -39.91 -16.02 4.21
N ILE A 71 -39.40 -15.31 5.21
CA ILE A 71 -39.47 -15.71 6.64
C ILE A 71 -40.88 -15.69 7.23
N ASN A 72 -41.77 -14.83 6.73
CA ASN A 72 -43.09 -14.64 7.30
C ASN A 72 -44.19 -14.62 6.22
N ARG A 73 -43.99 -15.42 5.19
CA ARG A 73 -44.88 -15.51 4.03
C ARG A 73 -46.29 -16.00 4.39
N GLU A 74 -46.45 -16.71 5.50
CA GLU A 74 -47.76 -17.11 6.03
C GLU A 74 -48.64 -15.92 6.41
N ALA A 75 -48.05 -14.77 6.73
CA ALA A 75 -48.79 -13.58 7.13
C ALA A 75 -49.50 -12.90 5.96
N ASP A 76 -49.00 -13.07 4.73
CA ASP A 76 -49.66 -12.58 3.51
C ASP A 76 -50.72 -13.56 2.98
N GLU A 77 -50.69 -14.81 3.47
CA GLU A 77 -51.60 -15.88 3.07
C GLU A 77 -52.65 -16.20 4.17
N ASP A 78 -52.79 -15.33 5.18
CA ASP A 78 -53.68 -15.50 6.36
C ASP A 78 -53.55 -16.84 7.11
N SER A 79 -52.44 -17.56 6.90
CA SER A 79 -52.17 -18.87 7.50
C SER A 79 -51.20 -18.79 8.69
N ALA A 80 -50.71 -17.58 8.99
CA ALA A 80 -49.80 -17.33 10.10
C ALA A 80 -50.39 -17.81 11.42
N ASP A 81 -51.65 -17.47 11.72
CA ASP A 81 -52.27 -17.81 12.99
C ASP A 81 -52.35 -19.33 13.22
N ILE A 82 -52.50 -20.12 12.15
CA ILE A 82 -52.48 -21.59 12.21
C ILE A 82 -51.07 -22.10 12.55
N LEU A 83 -50.05 -21.57 11.87
CA LEU A 83 -48.66 -21.99 12.06
C LEU A 83 -48.13 -21.62 13.45
N TRP A 84 -48.47 -20.41 13.92
CA TRP A 84 -48.11 -19.90 15.24
C TRP A 84 -48.98 -20.47 16.38
N ALA A 85 -50.11 -21.12 16.07
CA ALA A 85 -50.94 -21.85 17.04
C ALA A 85 -50.48 -23.29 17.30
N LEU A 86 -49.56 -23.83 16.48
CA LEU A 86 -48.98 -25.16 16.72
C LEU A 86 -48.30 -25.20 18.10
N PRO A 87 -48.33 -26.34 18.82
CA PRO A 87 -47.75 -26.48 20.16
C PRO A 87 -46.21 -26.58 20.11
N VAL A 88 -45.57 -25.61 19.46
CA VAL A 88 -44.13 -25.53 19.21
C VAL A 88 -43.59 -24.30 19.92
N ASP A 89 -42.41 -24.42 20.51
CA ASP A 89 -41.70 -23.27 21.07
C ASP A 89 -41.34 -22.27 19.95
N ASN A 90 -41.68 -20.99 20.15
CA ASN A 90 -41.47 -19.94 19.15
C ASN A 90 -40.01 -19.81 18.71
N ALA A 91 -39.05 -20.07 19.60
CA ALA A 91 -37.64 -20.03 19.25
C ALA A 91 -37.26 -21.18 18.29
N SER A 92 -37.79 -22.38 18.53
CA SER A 92 -37.61 -23.53 17.64
C SER A 92 -38.27 -23.31 16.27
N MET A 93 -39.39 -22.59 16.24
CA MET A 93 -40.08 -22.22 15.01
C MET A 93 -39.31 -21.16 14.22
N ILE A 94 -38.89 -20.07 14.87
CA ILE A 94 -38.10 -19.01 14.25
C ILE A 94 -36.77 -19.56 13.72
N PHE A 95 -36.04 -20.30 14.55
CA PHE A 95 -34.80 -20.96 14.14
C PHE A 95 -35.03 -21.96 12.99
N GLY A 96 -36.13 -22.73 13.05
CA GLY A 96 -36.54 -23.61 11.96
C GLY A 96 -36.80 -22.85 10.65
N LYS A 97 -37.45 -21.68 10.72
CA LYS A 97 -37.70 -20.82 9.56
C LYS A 97 -36.40 -20.25 8.97
N PHE A 98 -35.49 -19.74 9.80
CA PHE A 98 -34.15 -19.32 9.36
C PHE A 98 -33.40 -20.46 8.66
N MET A 99 -33.36 -21.65 9.28
CA MET A 99 -32.71 -22.84 8.70
C MET A 99 -33.37 -23.31 7.40
N GLY A 100 -34.67 -23.04 7.21
CA GLY A 100 -35.38 -23.36 5.97
C GLY A 100 -35.12 -22.39 4.82
N ILE A 101 -34.72 -21.15 5.11
CA ILE A 101 -34.28 -20.16 4.10
C ILE A 101 -32.79 -20.31 3.80
N PHE A 102 -32.02 -20.87 4.74
CA PHE A 102 -30.57 -21.02 4.63
C PHE A 102 -30.09 -21.66 3.31
N PRO A 103 -30.75 -22.68 2.72
CA PRO A 103 -30.32 -23.23 1.44
C PRO A 103 -30.44 -22.23 0.27
N LEU A 104 -31.41 -21.31 0.29
CA LEU A 104 -31.48 -20.20 -0.67
C LEU A 104 -30.27 -19.27 -0.49
N VAL A 105 -29.94 -18.91 0.76
CA VAL A 105 -28.81 -18.03 1.08
C VAL A 105 -27.49 -18.65 0.61
N LEU A 106 -27.28 -19.94 0.90
CA LEU A 106 -26.09 -20.67 0.45
C LEU A 106 -26.03 -20.79 -1.07
N ALA A 107 -27.14 -21.05 -1.75
CA ALA A 107 -27.19 -21.13 -3.20
C ALA A 107 -26.89 -19.76 -3.85
N SER A 108 -27.43 -18.67 -3.31
CA SER A 108 -27.14 -17.31 -3.77
C SER A 108 -25.70 -16.89 -3.51
N ALA A 109 -25.14 -17.23 -2.35
CA ALA A 109 -23.73 -16.98 -2.03
C ALA A 109 -22.80 -17.78 -2.96
N ALA A 110 -23.10 -19.06 -3.17
CA ALA A 110 -22.36 -19.88 -4.12
C ALA A 110 -22.48 -19.35 -5.55
N ALA A 111 -23.66 -18.90 -5.98
CA ALA A 111 -23.88 -18.35 -7.31
C ALA A 111 -23.10 -17.06 -7.55
N TYR A 112 -22.96 -16.20 -6.54
CA TYR A 112 -22.14 -14.99 -6.60
C TYR A 112 -20.63 -15.30 -6.57
N TRP A 113 -20.22 -16.26 -5.74
CA TRP A 113 -18.82 -16.66 -5.57
C TRP A 113 -18.28 -17.45 -6.76
N LEU A 114 -19.09 -18.30 -7.39
CA LEU A 114 -18.64 -19.23 -8.43
C LEU A 114 -17.94 -18.55 -9.61
N PRO A 115 -18.43 -17.43 -10.18
CA PRO A 115 -17.68 -16.69 -11.19
C PRO A 115 -16.26 -16.32 -10.72
N HIS A 116 -16.11 -15.85 -9.46
CA HIS A 116 -14.82 -15.46 -8.90
C HIS A 116 -13.92 -16.69 -8.74
N ALA A 117 -14.47 -17.80 -8.24
CA ALA A 117 -13.75 -19.05 -8.09
C ALA A 117 -13.19 -19.56 -9.42
N VAL A 118 -13.97 -19.45 -10.50
CA VAL A 118 -13.51 -19.80 -11.86
C VAL A 118 -12.35 -18.90 -12.27
N MET A 119 -12.45 -17.59 -12.07
CA MET A 119 -11.38 -16.64 -12.42
C MET A 119 -10.09 -16.88 -11.62
N ILE A 120 -10.21 -17.04 -10.30
CA ILE A 120 -9.09 -17.36 -9.40
C ILE A 120 -8.42 -18.66 -9.85
N THR A 121 -9.21 -19.70 -10.14
CA THR A 121 -8.69 -21.00 -10.59
C THR A 121 -7.98 -20.90 -11.95
N VAL A 122 -8.53 -20.13 -12.89
CA VAL A 122 -7.91 -19.91 -14.21
C VAL A 122 -6.60 -19.16 -14.08
N LYS A 123 -6.50 -18.15 -13.21
CA LYS A 123 -5.26 -17.40 -12.95
C LYS A 123 -4.22 -18.24 -12.19
N TRP A 124 -4.67 -19.07 -11.25
CA TRP A 124 -3.82 -20.03 -10.57
C TRP A 124 -3.30 -21.11 -11.53
N ALA A 125 -4.09 -21.53 -12.51
CA ALA A 125 -3.69 -22.52 -13.49
C ALA A 125 -2.51 -21.99 -14.32
N GLY A 126 -1.33 -22.58 -14.08
CA GLY A 126 -0.09 -22.13 -14.70
C GLY A 126 0.70 -21.13 -13.87
N SER A 127 0.22 -20.69 -12.69
CA SER A 127 0.94 -19.78 -11.77
C SER A 127 2.19 -20.42 -11.12
N GLY A 128 2.24 -21.75 -11.02
CA GLY A 128 3.30 -22.46 -10.28
C GLY A 128 3.12 -22.41 -8.75
N LEU A 129 2.08 -21.73 -8.27
CA LEU A 129 1.72 -21.68 -6.86
C LEU A 129 1.13 -23.01 -6.39
N SER A 130 1.31 -23.32 -5.10
CA SER A 130 0.80 -24.57 -4.52
C SER A 130 -0.72 -24.67 -4.58
N ILE A 131 -1.26 -25.89 -4.61
CA ILE A 131 -2.71 -26.11 -4.51
C ILE A 131 -3.30 -25.57 -3.19
N TRP A 132 -2.47 -25.50 -2.14
CA TRP A 132 -2.86 -24.94 -0.86
C TRP A 132 -3.06 -23.42 -0.92
N TYR A 133 -2.29 -22.73 -1.76
CA TYR A 133 -2.51 -21.32 -2.05
C TYR A 133 -3.87 -21.11 -2.73
N LEU A 134 -4.19 -21.90 -3.77
CA LEU A 134 -5.51 -21.86 -4.42
C LEU A 134 -6.64 -22.12 -3.42
N ALA A 135 -6.51 -23.17 -2.60
CA ALA A 135 -7.51 -23.50 -1.59
C ALA A 135 -7.66 -22.35 -0.57
N GLY A 136 -6.56 -21.69 -0.22
CA GLY A 136 -6.52 -20.50 0.61
C GLY A 136 -7.29 -19.33 -0.01
N GLU A 137 -6.98 -18.95 -1.25
CA GLU A 137 -7.67 -17.86 -1.94
C GLU A 137 -9.16 -18.15 -2.16
N LEU A 138 -9.51 -19.35 -2.62
CA LEU A 138 -10.89 -19.77 -2.84
C LEU A 138 -11.69 -19.80 -1.53
N GLY A 139 -11.09 -20.36 -0.47
CA GLY A 139 -11.68 -20.42 0.86
C GLY A 139 -11.85 -19.03 1.47
N PHE A 140 -10.87 -18.15 1.27
CA PHE A 140 -10.92 -16.77 1.71
C PHE A 140 -12.00 -15.99 0.94
N ALA A 141 -12.04 -16.07 -0.39
CA ALA A 141 -13.11 -15.49 -1.21
C ALA A 141 -14.51 -15.94 -0.74
N ALA A 142 -14.69 -17.24 -0.51
CA ALA A 142 -15.95 -17.81 -0.05
C ALA A 142 -16.33 -17.29 1.35
N LEU A 143 -15.36 -17.20 2.26
CA LEU A 143 -15.57 -16.66 3.60
C LEU A 143 -15.95 -15.19 3.56
N LEU A 144 -15.24 -14.38 2.76
CA LEU A 144 -15.46 -12.95 2.68
C LEU A 144 -16.84 -12.61 2.09
N GLN A 145 -17.20 -13.25 0.97
CA GLN A 145 -18.46 -13.00 0.27
C GLN A 145 -19.64 -13.69 0.98
N GLY A 146 -19.45 -14.93 1.43
CA GLY A 146 -20.50 -15.74 2.04
C GLY A 146 -20.91 -15.25 3.43
N ALA A 147 -19.97 -14.84 4.29
CA ALA A 147 -20.30 -14.35 5.63
C ALA A 147 -21.16 -13.09 5.60
N GLY A 148 -20.89 -12.19 4.64
CA GLY A 148 -21.73 -11.01 4.40
C GLY A 148 -23.15 -11.40 3.99
N MET A 149 -23.31 -12.26 2.99
CA MET A 149 -24.66 -12.68 2.54
C MET A 149 -25.48 -13.37 3.65
N VAL A 150 -24.83 -14.19 4.49
CA VAL A 150 -25.49 -14.83 5.63
C VAL A 150 -25.97 -13.82 6.67
N SER A 151 -25.16 -12.81 6.99
CA SER A 151 -25.54 -11.79 7.96
C SER A 151 -26.64 -10.87 7.43
N ALA A 152 -26.59 -10.48 6.15
CA ALA A 152 -27.67 -9.74 5.49
C ALA A 152 -28.99 -10.52 5.45
N ALA A 153 -28.95 -11.81 5.11
CA ALA A 153 -30.14 -12.65 5.13
C ALA A 153 -30.73 -12.78 6.55
N ALA A 154 -29.88 -12.88 7.58
CA ALA A 154 -30.32 -12.95 8.96
C ALA A 154 -31.01 -11.64 9.42
N ALA A 155 -30.43 -10.50 9.07
CA ALA A 155 -31.01 -9.18 9.34
C ALA A 155 -32.35 -8.98 8.61
N GLY A 156 -32.41 -9.30 7.32
CA GLY A 156 -33.62 -9.23 6.51
C GLY A 156 -34.74 -10.12 7.06
N ALA A 157 -34.44 -11.37 7.38
CA ALA A 157 -35.41 -12.27 7.99
C ALA A 157 -35.85 -11.81 9.40
N ALA A 158 -34.99 -11.20 10.21
CA ALA A 158 -35.41 -10.60 11.48
C ALA A 158 -36.37 -9.42 11.25
N LEU A 159 -36.08 -8.54 10.28
CA LEU A 159 -36.98 -7.43 9.91
C LEU A 159 -38.32 -7.94 9.38
N GLY A 160 -38.33 -8.97 8.54
CA GLY A 160 -39.56 -9.59 8.00
C GLY A 160 -40.44 -10.27 9.06
N LEU A 161 -39.87 -10.61 10.21
CA LEU A 161 -40.64 -11.10 11.37
C LEU A 161 -41.28 -9.97 12.19
N ILE A 162 -40.72 -8.75 12.14
CA ILE A 162 -41.15 -7.60 12.96
C ILE A 162 -42.05 -6.64 12.16
N LEU A 163 -41.68 -6.37 10.91
CA LEU A 163 -42.32 -5.40 10.01
C LEU A 163 -43.10 -6.09 8.90
N ARG A 164 -44.09 -5.40 8.33
CA ARG A 164 -44.97 -5.93 7.26
C ARG A 164 -45.22 -4.89 6.18
N GLY A 165 -45.54 -5.36 4.98
CA GLY A 165 -46.00 -4.54 3.86
C GLY A 165 -45.08 -3.34 3.57
N PHE A 166 -45.66 -2.17 3.32
CA PHE A 166 -44.93 -0.94 2.99
C PHE A 166 -43.83 -0.58 4.00
N TRP A 167 -44.04 -0.79 5.30
CA TRP A 167 -43.05 -0.48 6.35
C TRP A 167 -41.81 -1.36 6.28
N LEU A 168 -41.97 -2.62 5.85
CA LEU A 168 -40.83 -3.52 5.61
C LEU A 168 -39.99 -3.00 4.43
N TYR A 169 -40.63 -2.68 3.30
CA TYR A 169 -39.94 -2.12 2.14
C TYR A 169 -39.28 -0.79 2.45
N GLY A 170 -39.98 0.13 3.12
CA GLY A 170 -39.46 1.43 3.53
C GLY A 170 -38.26 1.30 4.47
N THR A 171 -38.26 0.35 5.41
CA THR A 171 -37.15 0.15 6.34
C THR A 171 -35.95 -0.51 5.68
N VAL A 172 -36.16 -1.49 4.80
CA VAL A 172 -35.08 -2.13 4.03
C VAL A 172 -34.43 -1.12 3.06
N ILE A 173 -35.23 -0.29 2.39
CA ILE A 173 -34.75 0.79 1.54
C ILE A 173 -34.04 1.88 2.37
N ALA A 174 -34.59 2.29 3.51
CA ALA A 174 -33.97 3.30 4.38
C ALA A 174 -32.64 2.83 4.99
N LEU A 175 -32.54 1.56 5.40
CA LEU A 175 -31.28 0.96 5.86
C LEU A 175 -30.23 0.98 4.75
N TRP A 176 -30.64 0.70 3.50
CA TRP A 176 -29.75 0.70 2.35
C TRP A 176 -29.34 2.12 1.91
N MET A 177 -30.30 3.04 1.81
CA MET A 177 -30.08 4.47 1.59
C MET A 177 -29.17 5.06 2.67
N GLY A 178 -29.33 4.64 3.93
CA GLY A 178 -28.49 5.06 5.05
C GLY A 178 -27.06 4.55 4.93
N ALA A 179 -26.86 3.28 4.56
CA ALA A 179 -25.53 2.71 4.29
C ALA A 179 -24.85 3.38 3.09
N PHE A 180 -25.60 3.60 2.00
CA PHE A 180 -25.10 4.28 0.80
C PHE A 180 -24.79 5.76 1.06
N ALA A 181 -25.66 6.47 1.78
CA ALA A 181 -25.43 7.85 2.19
C ALA A 181 -24.28 7.96 3.21
N SER A 182 -24.08 6.97 4.10
CA SER A 182 -22.90 6.95 4.98
C SER A 182 -21.61 6.79 4.17
N THR A 183 -21.64 5.95 3.13
CA THR A 183 -20.50 5.75 2.20
C THR A 183 -20.18 7.01 1.40
N ILE A 184 -21.18 7.78 0.97
CA ILE A 184 -20.95 9.05 0.27
C ILE A 184 -20.51 10.14 1.25
N THR A 185 -21.14 10.23 2.42
CA THR A 185 -20.78 11.23 3.42
C THR A 185 -19.44 10.94 4.09
N SER A 186 -18.95 9.69 4.13
CA SER A 186 -17.61 9.34 4.63
C SER A 186 -16.49 9.86 3.73
N ILE A 187 -16.76 10.06 2.44
CA ILE A 187 -15.87 10.71 1.48
C ILE A 187 -15.88 12.24 1.65
N TRP A 188 -17.00 12.84 2.09
CA TRP A 188 -17.21 14.29 2.05
C TRP A 188 -16.29 15.13 2.96
N PRO A 189 -15.99 14.76 4.22
CA PRO A 189 -15.07 15.52 5.09
C PRO A 189 -13.60 15.14 4.89
N LEU A 190 -13.24 14.43 3.80
CA LEU A 190 -11.84 14.29 3.37
C LEU A 190 -11.20 15.64 2.97
N TYR A 191 -11.98 16.72 2.92
CA TYR A 191 -11.55 18.06 2.54
C TYR A 191 -11.37 19.04 3.71
N GLU A 192 -11.65 18.66 4.96
CA GLU A 192 -11.50 19.58 6.09
C GLU A 192 -10.53 19.03 7.13
N SER A 193 -9.36 19.67 7.18
CA SER A 193 -8.30 19.50 8.18
C SER A 193 -8.87 19.62 9.60
N ALA A 194 -8.80 18.55 10.41
CA ALA A 194 -9.44 18.56 11.73
C ALA A 194 -8.63 17.92 12.88
N PRO A 195 -8.72 18.48 14.12
CA PRO A 195 -7.80 18.21 15.24
C PRO A 195 -8.23 17.05 16.16
N GLN A 196 -7.38 16.73 17.15
CA GLN A 196 -7.40 15.64 18.17
C GLN A 196 -8.75 15.00 18.60
N GLU A 197 -9.85 15.76 18.67
CA GLU A 197 -11.19 15.21 19.00
C GLU A 197 -11.78 14.30 17.90
N HIS A 198 -11.17 14.32 16.71
CA HIS A 198 -11.61 13.55 15.56
C HIS A 198 -11.22 12.08 15.62
N ILE A 199 -10.20 11.64 16.36
CA ILE A 199 -9.80 10.22 16.35
C ILE A 199 -10.91 9.33 16.89
N TYR A 200 -11.55 9.71 18.00
CA TYR A 200 -12.67 8.94 18.54
C TYR A 200 -13.93 9.03 17.68
N LYS A 201 -14.16 10.18 17.02
CA LYS A 201 -15.26 10.34 16.05
C LYS A 201 -15.00 9.53 14.79
N ILE A 202 -13.77 9.47 14.28
CA ILE A 202 -13.32 8.65 13.16
C ILE A 202 -13.43 7.17 13.54
N MET A 203 -12.97 6.75 14.72
CA MET A 203 -13.11 5.37 15.19
C MET A 203 -14.58 4.96 15.37
N PHE A 204 -15.43 5.84 15.92
CA PHE A 204 -16.86 5.58 16.09
C PHE A 204 -17.62 5.62 14.76
N ARG A 205 -17.20 6.49 13.83
CA ARG A 205 -17.77 6.57 12.49
C ARG A 205 -17.34 5.39 11.63
N GLN A 206 -16.08 4.98 11.69
CA GLN A 206 -15.60 3.74 11.09
C GLN A 206 -16.25 2.53 11.73
N LEU A 207 -16.61 2.55 13.02
CA LEU A 207 -17.45 1.50 13.60
C LEU A 207 -18.83 1.47 12.94
N ILE A 208 -19.46 2.64 12.71
CA ILE A 208 -20.75 2.73 12.01
C ILE A 208 -20.60 2.26 10.56
N ASP A 209 -19.59 2.73 9.83
CA ASP A 209 -19.30 2.29 8.46
C ASP A 209 -18.86 0.83 8.41
N TRP A 210 -18.27 0.26 9.46
CA TRP A 210 -17.92 -1.15 9.54
C TRP A 210 -19.13 -2.04 9.86
N ILE A 211 -20.05 -1.57 10.70
CA ILE A 211 -21.32 -2.26 10.98
C ILE A 211 -22.24 -2.21 9.75
N LEU A 212 -22.32 -1.06 9.09
CA LEU A 212 -23.24 -0.82 7.97
C LEU A 212 -22.64 -1.21 6.60
N ASN A 213 -21.34 -0.99 6.42
CA ASN A 213 -20.60 -1.17 5.16
C ASN A 213 -19.41 -2.12 5.29
N GLY A 214 -19.16 -2.83 6.39
CA GLY A 214 -18.00 -3.74 6.46
C GLY A 214 -17.99 -4.99 5.55
N PRO A 215 -19.05 -5.31 4.78
CA PRO A 215 -18.91 -6.10 3.57
C PRO A 215 -18.25 -5.34 2.39
N MET A 216 -18.36 -4.01 2.36
CA MET A 216 -17.77 -3.08 1.40
C MET A 216 -16.37 -2.60 1.79
N MET A 217 -16.10 -2.44 3.08
CA MET A 217 -14.81 -1.97 3.58
C MET A 217 -13.80 -3.11 3.61
N MET A 218 -13.38 -3.56 2.43
CA MET A 218 -11.95 -3.73 2.25
C MET A 218 -11.41 -2.31 2.07
N PRO A 219 -10.65 -1.73 3.02
CA PRO A 219 -9.85 -0.56 2.76
C PRO A 219 -9.24 -0.67 1.38
N ASN A 220 -9.32 0.39 0.57
CA ASN A 220 -8.70 0.45 -0.75
C ASN A 220 -7.20 0.14 -0.73
N GLN A 221 -6.65 0.13 0.48
CA GLN A 221 -5.28 -0.14 0.84
C GLN A 221 -5.07 -1.51 1.47
N MET A 222 -5.98 -2.47 1.28
CA MET A 222 -5.72 -3.83 1.72
C MET A 222 -4.64 -4.45 0.83
N PRO A 223 -3.81 -5.31 1.42
CA PRO A 223 -2.90 -6.07 0.62
C PRO A 223 -3.64 -6.98 -0.35
N ARG A 224 -3.18 -6.99 -1.61
CA ARG A 224 -3.89 -7.63 -2.71
C ARG A 224 -3.34 -9.02 -3.02
N ASP A 225 -2.74 -9.70 -2.05
CA ASP A 225 -2.32 -11.09 -2.15
C ASP A 225 -2.57 -11.84 -0.82
N LEU A 226 -2.62 -13.17 -0.88
CA LEU A 226 -2.94 -13.98 0.29
C LEU A 226 -1.86 -13.92 1.37
N TYR A 227 -0.58 -13.77 1.00
CA TYR A 227 0.53 -13.77 1.95
C TYR A 227 0.54 -12.51 2.81
N THR A 228 0.28 -11.36 2.19
CA THR A 228 0.14 -10.08 2.90
C THR A 228 -1.16 -10.00 3.70
N THR A 229 -2.23 -10.68 3.28
CA THR A 229 -3.50 -10.75 4.04
C THR A 229 -3.33 -11.37 5.43
N VAL A 230 -2.37 -12.30 5.60
CA VAL A 230 -2.07 -12.92 6.91
C VAL A 230 -1.51 -11.90 7.91
N LEU A 231 -0.91 -10.80 7.44
CA LEU A 231 -0.44 -9.69 8.29
C LEU A 231 -1.60 -8.90 8.91
N TYR A 232 -2.84 -9.12 8.46
CA TYR A 232 -4.03 -8.41 8.94
C TYR A 232 -5.11 -9.39 9.45
N PRO A 233 -4.87 -10.07 10.59
CA PRO A 233 -5.80 -11.07 11.15
C PRO A 233 -7.18 -10.47 11.48
N GLY A 234 -7.28 -9.15 11.63
CA GLY A 234 -8.53 -8.42 11.80
C GLY A 234 -9.60 -8.74 10.74
N ILE A 235 -9.20 -9.12 9.51
CA ILE A 235 -10.15 -9.50 8.44
C ILE A 235 -10.87 -10.81 8.78
N LEU A 236 -10.14 -11.82 9.26
CA LEU A 236 -10.74 -13.08 9.67
C LEU A 236 -11.68 -12.87 10.85
N TRP A 237 -11.27 -12.05 11.83
CA TRP A 237 -12.10 -11.68 12.98
C TRP A 237 -13.35 -10.89 12.60
N GLN A 238 -13.27 -10.04 11.58
CA GLN A 238 -14.44 -9.37 11.01
C GLN A 238 -15.45 -10.38 10.42
N ARG A 239 -14.98 -11.46 9.78
CA ARG A 239 -15.89 -12.51 9.25
C ARG A 239 -16.48 -13.38 10.37
N VAL A 240 -15.70 -13.68 11.40
CA VAL A 240 -16.22 -14.31 12.63
C VAL A 240 -17.28 -13.43 13.30
N PHE A 241 -17.08 -12.10 13.33
CA PHE A 241 -18.07 -11.15 13.84
C PHE A 241 -19.39 -11.22 13.05
N TYR A 242 -19.37 -11.24 11.72
CA TYR A 242 -20.61 -11.30 10.94
C TYR A 242 -21.39 -12.60 11.16
N ILE A 243 -20.70 -13.73 11.25
CA ILE A 243 -21.32 -15.02 11.56
C ILE A 243 -21.91 -14.98 12.98
N ALA A 244 -21.17 -14.45 13.96
CA ALA A 244 -21.64 -14.31 15.34
C ALA A 244 -22.83 -13.34 15.44
N LEU A 245 -22.82 -12.25 14.69
CA LEU A 245 -23.89 -11.25 14.63
C LEU A 245 -25.16 -11.83 14.02
N ALA A 246 -25.05 -12.61 12.93
CA ALA A 246 -26.18 -13.33 12.34
C ALA A 246 -26.85 -14.26 13.36
N LEU A 247 -26.04 -15.02 14.11
CA LEU A 247 -26.52 -15.89 15.19
C LEU A 247 -27.16 -15.09 16.33
N PHE A 248 -26.58 -13.95 16.71
CA PHE A 248 -27.12 -13.06 17.73
C PHE A 248 -28.48 -12.49 17.32
N ILE A 249 -28.61 -11.97 16.10
CA ILE A 249 -29.86 -11.42 15.56
C ILE A 249 -30.96 -12.49 15.55
N ALA A 250 -30.65 -13.70 15.07
CA ALA A 250 -31.60 -14.80 15.06
C ALA A 250 -32.06 -15.19 16.48
N ALA A 251 -31.14 -15.25 17.43
CA ALA A 251 -31.43 -15.54 18.83
C ALA A 251 -32.24 -14.41 19.50
N LEU A 252 -31.92 -13.14 19.21
CA LEU A 252 -32.62 -11.97 19.75
C LEU A 252 -34.06 -11.89 19.21
N ALA A 253 -34.27 -12.09 17.91
CA ALA A 253 -35.61 -12.16 17.31
C ALA A 253 -36.46 -13.26 17.97
N ALA A 254 -35.87 -14.42 18.24
CA ALA A 254 -36.52 -15.51 18.97
C ALA A 254 -36.90 -15.15 20.41
N VAL A 255 -36.16 -14.26 21.08
CA VAL A 255 -36.49 -13.75 22.42
C VAL A 255 -37.58 -12.69 22.38
N LEU A 256 -37.53 -11.74 21.45
CA LEU A 256 -38.45 -10.60 21.36
C LEU A 256 -39.87 -10.99 20.91
N ILE A 257 -40.00 -11.98 20.03
CA ILE A 257 -41.30 -12.43 19.47
C ILE A 257 -42.05 -13.39 20.44
N ARG A 258 -41.57 -13.53 21.67
CA ARG A 258 -42.05 -14.54 22.61
C ARG A 258 -43.44 -14.24 23.19
N ARG A 259 -44.48 -14.91 22.68
CA ARG A 259 -45.78 -15.06 23.37
C ARG A 259 -45.72 -16.16 24.44
N ARG A 260 -45.46 -15.77 25.70
CA ARG A 260 -45.72 -16.42 27.03
C ARG A 260 -45.68 -17.95 27.27
N ARG A 261 -45.38 -18.85 26.32
CA ARG A 261 -45.37 -20.32 26.56
C ARG A 261 -44.05 -20.95 26.11
N ALA A 262 -43.11 -21.20 27.03
CA ALA A 262 -42.04 -22.16 26.75
C ALA A 262 -41.54 -22.88 28.03
N ALA A 263 -41.31 -24.18 27.92
CA ALA A 263 -40.79 -25.06 28.95
C ALA A 263 -39.32 -24.74 29.32
N GLY A 264 -38.91 -25.08 30.55
CA GLY A 264 -37.66 -24.62 31.18
C GLY A 264 -36.35 -24.93 30.43
N ARG A 265 -36.24 -26.06 29.70
CA ARG A 265 -35.01 -26.41 28.94
C ARG A 265 -34.76 -25.54 27.71
N ALA A 266 -35.79 -25.24 26.92
CA ALA A 266 -35.67 -24.35 25.75
C ALA A 266 -35.26 -22.93 26.14
N LYS A 267 -35.70 -22.49 27.34
CA LYS A 267 -35.31 -21.20 27.94
C LYS A 267 -33.82 -21.15 28.28
N MET A 268 -33.22 -22.26 28.71
CA MET A 268 -31.78 -22.33 29.01
C MET A 268 -30.96 -22.32 27.72
N VAL A 269 -31.30 -23.17 26.75
CA VAL A 269 -30.58 -23.23 25.45
C VAL A 269 -30.61 -21.88 24.73
N LEU A 270 -31.76 -21.22 24.63
CA LEU A 270 -31.86 -19.91 23.97
C LEU A 270 -31.07 -18.82 24.70
N ARG A 271 -31.08 -18.82 26.04
CA ARG A 271 -30.26 -17.88 26.83
C ARG A 271 -28.78 -18.14 26.64
N THR A 272 -28.36 -19.41 26.67
CA THR A 272 -26.96 -19.79 26.41
C THR A 272 -26.55 -19.41 25.01
N THR A 273 -27.35 -19.69 23.98
CA THR A 273 -27.06 -19.29 22.59
C THR A 273 -26.99 -17.76 22.45
N LEU A 274 -27.94 -17.01 23.03
CA LEU A 274 -27.91 -15.54 23.02
C LEU A 274 -26.65 -15.01 23.72
N SER A 275 -26.31 -15.52 24.91
CA SER A 275 -25.13 -15.11 25.68
C SER A 275 -23.82 -15.48 25.00
N VAL A 276 -23.73 -16.68 24.40
CA VAL A 276 -22.54 -17.12 23.65
C VAL A 276 -22.38 -16.31 22.38
N SER A 277 -23.46 -16.09 21.61
CA SER A 277 -23.41 -15.27 20.40
C SER A 277 -23.08 -13.81 20.74
N LEU A 278 -23.64 -13.25 21.81
CA LEU A 278 -23.31 -11.89 22.27
C LEU A 278 -21.85 -11.80 22.74
N ALA A 279 -21.37 -12.78 23.50
CA ALA A 279 -19.97 -12.83 23.90
C ALA A 279 -19.05 -12.95 22.69
N LEU A 280 -19.39 -13.77 21.68
CA LEU A 280 -18.63 -13.88 20.44
C LEU A 280 -18.67 -12.58 19.63
N VAL A 281 -19.80 -11.89 19.55
CA VAL A 281 -19.91 -10.56 18.92
C VAL A 281 -19.01 -9.55 19.62
N ILE A 282 -19.07 -9.48 20.95
CA ILE A 282 -18.24 -8.58 21.76
C ILE A 282 -16.76 -8.91 21.60
N CYS A 283 -16.38 -10.18 21.72
CA CYS A 283 -14.98 -10.61 21.58
C CYS A 283 -14.45 -10.35 20.17
N SER A 284 -15.23 -10.65 19.12
CA SER A 284 -14.80 -10.44 17.73
C SER A 284 -14.68 -8.95 17.40
N ALA A 285 -15.62 -8.12 17.89
CA ALA A 285 -15.51 -6.67 17.79
C ALA A 285 -14.30 -6.16 18.57
N ALA A 286 -14.07 -6.63 19.80
CA ALA A 286 -12.94 -6.23 20.62
C ALA A 286 -11.59 -6.56 19.98
N VAL A 287 -11.44 -7.73 19.36
CA VAL A 287 -10.21 -8.10 18.64
C VAL A 287 -10.02 -7.22 17.40
N PHE A 288 -11.08 -6.99 16.61
CA PHE A 288 -11.01 -6.08 15.47
C PHE A 288 -10.62 -4.65 15.88
N PHE A 289 -11.23 -4.12 16.94
CA PHE A 289 -10.88 -2.82 17.51
C PHE A 289 -9.50 -2.77 18.12
N TYR A 290 -9.03 -3.89 18.67
CA TYR A 290 -7.67 -4.00 19.16
C TYR A 290 -6.66 -3.88 18.02
N GLU A 291 -6.90 -4.58 16.91
CA GLU A 291 -6.05 -4.57 15.70
C GLU A 291 -6.07 -3.20 14.98
N GLN A 292 -7.26 -2.67 14.65
CA GLN A 292 -7.37 -1.33 14.06
C GLN A 292 -6.85 -0.26 15.02
N GLY A 293 -7.23 -0.37 16.30
CA GLY A 293 -6.73 0.52 17.35
C GLY A 293 -5.23 0.39 17.58
N TYR A 294 -4.59 -0.74 17.27
CA TYR A 294 -3.14 -0.88 17.32
C TYR A 294 -2.48 0.00 16.25
N GLY A 295 -2.88 -0.14 14.98
CA GLY A 295 -2.37 0.70 13.89
C GLY A 295 -2.61 2.19 14.12
N TYR A 296 -3.82 2.58 14.56
CA TYR A 296 -4.10 3.98 14.91
C TYR A 296 -3.31 4.49 16.11
N ARG A 297 -3.12 3.67 17.15
CA ARG A 297 -2.30 4.06 18.30
C ARG A 297 -0.85 4.26 17.86
N LYS A 298 -0.30 3.35 17.06
CA LYS A 298 1.05 3.46 16.51
C LYS A 298 1.22 4.72 15.67
N TYR A 299 0.30 4.97 14.74
CA TYR A 299 0.31 6.21 13.97
C TYR A 299 0.16 7.46 14.85
N ARG A 300 -0.75 7.44 15.83
CA ARG A 300 -0.93 8.56 16.75
C ARG A 300 0.33 8.83 17.56
N ASP A 301 0.97 7.78 18.05
CA ASP A 301 2.20 7.88 18.83
C ASP A 301 3.34 8.43 17.94
N GLU A 302 3.39 8.02 16.67
CA GLU A 302 4.27 8.58 15.63
C GLU A 302 4.00 10.09 15.42
N MET A 303 2.73 10.49 15.23
CA MET A 303 2.37 11.90 15.04
C MET A 303 2.65 12.75 16.28
N ALA A 304 2.43 12.19 17.47
CA ALA A 304 2.75 12.87 18.73
C ALA A 304 4.25 13.11 18.87
N PHE A 305 5.07 12.14 18.46
CA PHE A 305 6.51 12.31 18.38
C PHE A 305 6.88 13.46 17.43
N TYR A 306 6.39 13.47 16.19
CA TYR A 306 6.73 14.56 15.26
C TYR A 306 6.21 15.92 15.73
N ASP A 307 5.05 15.96 16.39
CA ASP A 307 4.52 17.19 17.00
C ASP A 307 5.37 17.72 18.15
N GLU A 308 5.93 16.82 18.97
CA GLU A 308 6.81 17.19 20.07
C GLU A 308 8.14 17.78 19.59
N TYR A 309 8.79 17.12 18.63
CA TYR A 309 10.15 17.47 18.19
C TYR A 309 10.19 18.49 17.05
N TYR A 310 9.20 18.47 16.14
CA TYR A 310 9.19 19.24 14.90
C TYR A 310 7.93 20.11 14.73
N GLY A 311 6.94 20.01 15.63
CA GLY A 311 5.64 20.70 15.54
C GLY A 311 5.69 22.20 15.30
N HIS A 312 6.73 22.86 15.80
CA HIS A 312 6.92 24.30 15.67
C HIS A 312 7.34 24.77 14.27
N PHE A 313 7.80 23.85 13.41
CA PHE A 313 8.12 24.17 12.01
C PHE A 313 6.86 24.25 11.13
N TYR A 314 5.84 23.43 11.42
CA TYR A 314 4.65 23.30 10.57
C TYR A 314 3.35 23.76 11.24
N SER A 315 3.43 24.35 12.43
CA SER A 315 2.28 24.94 13.11
C SER A 315 2.69 26.17 13.88
N ASN A 316 1.74 27.07 14.17
CA ASN A 316 1.95 28.26 15.02
C ASN A 316 2.22 27.91 16.51
N LYS A 317 2.64 26.68 16.80
CA LYS A 317 3.01 26.24 18.14
C LYS A 317 4.36 26.83 18.52
N GLN A 318 4.49 27.23 19.78
CA GLN A 318 5.80 27.53 20.32
C GLN A 318 6.66 26.26 20.36
N PRO A 319 7.99 26.37 20.17
CA PRO A 319 8.91 25.24 20.30
C PRO A 319 8.74 24.59 21.67
N SER A 320 8.64 23.26 21.69
CA SER A 320 8.67 22.49 22.92
C SER A 320 10.07 22.56 23.54
N ALA A 321 10.21 22.14 24.81
CA ALA A 321 11.53 22.04 25.44
C ALA A 321 12.45 21.00 24.76
N ASN A 322 11.87 20.08 23.98
CA ASN A 322 12.56 19.02 23.25
C ASN A 322 12.65 19.31 21.75
N ALA A 323 12.27 20.53 21.32
CA ALA A 323 12.27 20.91 19.92
C ALA A 323 13.66 20.76 19.30
N VAL A 324 13.71 20.23 18.08
CA VAL A 324 14.92 20.13 17.28
C VAL A 324 15.12 21.44 16.54
N GLU A 325 16.34 21.98 16.53
CA GLU A 325 16.71 23.02 15.58
C GLU A 325 17.06 22.36 14.23
N LEU A 326 16.40 22.79 13.15
CA LEU A 326 16.78 22.35 11.81
C LEU A 326 18.10 23.04 11.41
N PRO A 327 18.95 22.38 10.61
CA PRO A 327 20.12 23.03 10.06
C PRO A 327 19.75 24.23 9.19
N SER A 328 20.69 25.16 9.03
CA SER A 328 20.51 26.33 8.16
C SER A 328 20.35 25.92 6.69
N ALA A 329 19.74 26.80 5.89
CA ALA A 329 19.66 26.64 4.44
C ALA A 329 21.05 26.41 3.81
N ASP A 330 22.08 27.09 4.34
CA ASP A 330 23.47 26.96 3.86
C ASP A 330 24.03 25.55 4.14
N TYR A 331 23.81 25.03 5.35
CA TYR A 331 24.22 23.66 5.69
C TYR A 331 23.52 22.63 4.80
N LEU A 332 22.22 22.79 4.57
CA LEU A 332 21.45 21.88 3.72
C LEU A 332 21.80 22.04 2.24
N ALA A 333 22.30 23.20 1.80
CA ALA A 333 22.72 23.41 0.42
C ALA A 333 24.11 22.80 0.17
N GLU A 334 25.01 22.89 1.16
CA GLU A 334 26.38 22.38 1.06
C GLU A 334 26.48 20.88 1.40
N MET A 335 25.58 20.35 2.23
CA MET A 335 25.57 18.97 2.74
C MET A 335 26.98 18.45 3.08
N PRO A 336 27.65 19.07 4.07
CA PRO A 336 29.06 18.83 4.33
C PRO A 336 29.37 17.43 4.89
N LEU A 337 28.37 16.61 5.23
CA LEU A 337 28.55 15.21 5.66
C LEU A 337 28.14 14.22 4.59
N TYR A 338 29.00 13.23 4.39
CA TYR A 338 28.80 12.16 3.43
C TYR A 338 29.25 10.80 3.99
N ILE A 339 28.58 9.71 3.64
CA ILE A 339 29.03 8.36 3.96
C ILE A 339 29.53 7.69 2.68
N ASP A 340 30.83 7.41 2.61
CA ASP A 340 31.45 6.82 1.42
C ASP A 340 31.06 5.34 1.24
N SER A 341 30.91 4.62 2.36
CA SER A 341 30.59 3.20 2.33
C SER A 341 29.88 2.72 3.60
N TYR A 342 29.07 1.68 3.45
CA TYR A 342 28.40 0.93 4.50
C TYR A 342 28.79 -0.55 4.44
N ASP A 343 29.01 -1.14 5.61
CA ASP A 343 28.98 -2.58 5.86
C ASP A 343 27.89 -2.84 6.90
N LEU A 344 26.80 -3.47 6.48
CA LEU A 344 25.59 -3.67 7.28
C LEU A 344 25.36 -5.16 7.53
N ASP A 345 25.43 -5.57 8.78
CA ASP A 345 25.02 -6.89 9.25
C ASP A 345 23.63 -6.79 9.87
N VAL A 346 22.62 -7.32 9.18
CA VAL A 346 21.20 -7.12 9.41
C VAL A 346 20.56 -8.43 9.87
N ASP A 347 20.13 -8.51 11.12
CA ASP A 347 19.43 -9.66 11.69
C ASP A 347 17.93 -9.42 11.79
N VAL A 348 17.16 -10.21 11.02
CA VAL A 348 15.69 -10.25 10.99
C VAL A 348 15.13 -11.61 11.44
N THR A 349 15.92 -12.44 12.12
CA THR A 349 15.48 -13.78 12.57
C THR A 349 14.41 -13.73 13.66
N LYS A 350 14.26 -12.59 14.36
CA LYS A 350 13.30 -12.40 15.46
C LYS A 350 12.32 -11.24 15.20
N PRO A 351 11.50 -11.31 14.14
CA PRO A 351 10.54 -10.25 13.84
C PRO A 351 9.56 -10.00 15.00
N PRO A 352 9.08 -8.75 15.20
CA PRO A 352 9.35 -7.55 14.38
C PRO A 352 10.65 -6.83 14.74
N VAL A 353 11.50 -7.44 15.56
CA VAL A 353 12.78 -6.85 15.98
C VAL A 353 13.78 -6.95 14.85
N LEU A 354 14.36 -5.81 14.51
CA LEU A 354 15.51 -5.66 13.63
C LEU A 354 16.72 -5.31 14.50
N SER A 355 17.82 -6.06 14.33
CA SER A 355 19.11 -5.75 14.94
C SER A 355 20.12 -5.51 13.83
N VAL A 356 20.88 -4.43 13.92
CA VAL A 356 21.88 -4.10 12.89
C VAL A 356 23.21 -3.77 13.55
N LYS A 357 24.28 -4.31 12.97
CA LYS A 357 25.64 -3.82 13.18
C LYS A 357 26.07 -3.12 11.90
N ALA A 358 26.33 -1.83 12.00
CA ALA A 358 26.71 -1.00 10.88
C ALA A 358 28.14 -0.51 11.07
N ALA A 359 28.99 -0.74 10.09
CA ALA A 359 30.26 -0.04 9.96
C ALA A 359 30.16 0.92 8.77
N LEU A 360 30.47 2.20 8.97
CA LEU A 360 30.33 3.24 7.95
C LEU A 360 31.56 4.15 7.92
N ASN A 361 31.90 4.65 6.73
CA ASN A 361 32.98 5.62 6.57
C ASN A 361 32.38 7.02 6.41
N LEU A 362 32.33 7.77 7.50
CA LEU A 362 31.77 9.13 7.54
C LEU A 362 32.85 10.14 7.15
N ARG A 363 32.56 10.99 6.18
CA ARG A 363 33.46 11.99 5.62
C ARG A 363 32.87 13.39 5.74
N ASN A 364 33.70 14.33 6.15
CA ASN A 364 33.41 15.75 6.01
C ASN A 364 33.92 16.24 4.66
N VAL A 365 33.00 16.67 3.79
CA VAL A 365 33.27 17.19 2.45
C VAL A 365 33.11 18.71 2.38
N GLY A 366 32.72 19.35 3.49
CA GLY A 366 32.69 20.80 3.62
C GLY A 366 34.06 21.40 3.93
N ASP A 367 34.08 22.73 4.01
CA ASP A 367 35.30 23.53 4.18
C ASP A 367 35.69 23.75 5.65
N ASP A 368 34.74 23.57 6.58
CA ASP A 368 34.93 23.78 8.01
C ASP A 368 35.06 22.47 8.79
N THR A 369 35.66 22.54 9.97
CA THR A 369 35.73 21.39 10.89
C THR A 369 34.36 21.15 11.51
N MET A 370 33.91 19.90 11.51
CA MET A 370 32.64 19.51 12.08
C MET A 370 32.83 18.81 13.43
N GLU A 371 32.27 19.40 14.47
CA GLU A 371 32.19 18.80 15.79
C GLU A 371 30.85 18.10 15.99
N ASN A 372 30.89 16.91 16.60
CA ASN A 372 29.71 16.10 16.92
C ASN A 372 28.77 15.91 15.71
N PRO A 373 29.25 15.30 14.62
CA PRO A 373 28.49 15.18 13.39
C PRO A 373 27.13 14.50 13.64
N LEU A 374 26.10 15.02 12.97
CA LEU A 374 24.73 14.57 13.06
C LEU A 374 24.42 13.60 11.91
N ILE A 375 24.00 12.38 12.29
CA ILE A 375 23.41 11.40 11.37
C ILE A 375 21.96 11.17 11.75
N THR A 376 21.15 10.68 10.83
CA THR A 376 19.72 10.43 11.03
C THR A 376 19.45 8.94 11.04
N LEU A 377 18.70 8.48 12.02
CA LEU A 377 18.27 7.10 12.19
C LEU A 377 16.91 7.12 12.87
N TRP A 378 15.90 6.44 12.30
CA TRP A 378 14.53 6.51 12.80
C TRP A 378 14.45 6.25 14.30
N HIS A 379 13.68 7.09 15.00
CA HIS A 379 13.65 7.15 16.45
C HIS A 379 13.22 5.85 17.16
N GLY A 380 12.57 4.91 16.45
CA GLY A 380 12.29 3.58 16.99
C GLY A 380 13.50 2.65 17.08
N PHE A 381 14.68 3.06 16.58
CA PHE A 381 15.94 2.35 16.77
C PHE A 381 16.75 2.94 17.93
N ASN A 382 17.11 2.08 18.88
CA ASN A 382 17.98 2.44 19.99
C ASN A 382 19.43 2.07 19.67
N VAL A 383 20.34 3.05 19.70
CA VAL A 383 21.78 2.84 19.51
C VAL A 383 22.36 2.30 20.82
N THR A 384 22.84 1.07 20.79
CA THR A 384 23.40 0.38 21.96
C THR A 384 24.89 0.61 22.11
N SER A 385 25.60 0.80 21.00
CA SER A 385 27.02 1.18 20.99
C SER A 385 27.38 1.99 19.75
N ALA A 386 28.38 2.86 19.90
CA ALA A 386 28.98 3.62 18.82
C ALA A 386 30.47 3.82 19.11
N SER A 387 31.33 3.71 18.10
CA SER A 387 32.75 4.05 18.16
C SER A 387 33.25 4.64 16.85
N ALA A 388 34.25 5.52 16.94
CA ALA A 388 35.01 6.01 15.79
C ALA A 388 36.46 5.53 15.89
N ASP A 389 36.96 4.88 14.85
CA ASP A 389 38.31 4.35 14.76
C ASP A 389 38.71 3.53 16.01
N GLY A 390 37.77 2.73 16.51
CA GLY A 390 37.92 1.90 17.72
C GLY A 390 37.81 2.64 19.07
N LYS A 391 37.61 3.96 19.06
CA LYS A 391 37.34 4.75 20.29
C LYS A 391 35.86 4.90 20.51
N LYS A 392 35.40 4.60 21.73
CA LYS A 392 33.99 4.74 22.10
C LYS A 392 33.51 6.19 21.95
N LEU A 393 32.37 6.35 21.29
CA LEU A 393 31.63 7.61 21.19
C LEU A 393 30.39 7.59 22.08
N THR A 394 29.83 8.76 22.33
CA THR A 394 28.49 8.90 22.92
C THR A 394 27.50 9.22 21.80
N ALA A 395 26.57 8.31 21.54
CA ALA A 395 25.49 8.56 20.59
C ALA A 395 24.33 9.25 21.32
N LYS A 396 24.18 10.57 21.12
CA LYS A 396 23.09 11.34 21.73
C LYS A 396 21.96 11.55 20.73
N ARG A 397 20.79 11.02 21.07
CA ARG A 397 19.59 11.14 20.23
C ARG A 397 18.81 12.42 20.53
N VAL A 398 18.34 13.10 19.47
CA VAL A 398 17.36 14.19 19.53
C VAL A 398 16.44 14.04 18.31
N GLY A 399 15.17 13.66 18.54
CA GLY A 399 14.28 13.26 17.45
C GLY A 399 14.83 12.06 16.65
N ASP A 400 14.76 12.15 15.32
CA ASP A 400 15.40 11.18 14.41
C ASP A 400 16.92 11.39 14.27
N GLY A 401 17.46 12.49 14.81
CA GLY A 401 18.88 12.81 14.80
C GLY A 401 19.67 12.07 15.87
N VAL A 402 20.89 11.64 15.52
CA VAL A 402 21.89 11.03 16.39
C VAL A 402 23.21 11.79 16.25
N TYR A 403 23.56 12.55 17.29
CA TYR A 403 24.84 13.24 17.40
C TYR A 403 25.92 12.26 17.86
N LEU A 404 27.01 12.20 17.12
CA LEU A 404 28.20 11.42 17.45
C LEU A 404 29.14 12.25 18.35
N GLU A 405 28.78 12.37 19.64
CA GLU A 405 29.52 13.23 20.57
C GLU A 405 30.94 12.73 20.82
N GLY A 406 31.89 13.67 20.78
CA GLY A 406 33.32 13.39 20.94
C GLY A 406 34.05 13.08 19.62
N LEU A 407 33.35 13.09 18.49
CA LEU A 407 33.95 13.03 17.16
C LEU A 407 34.13 14.44 16.59
N SER A 408 35.29 14.69 16.00
CA SER A 408 35.62 15.91 15.26
C SER A 408 36.20 15.54 13.91
N LEU A 409 35.61 16.04 12.82
CA LEU A 409 36.05 15.77 11.46
C LEU A 409 36.53 17.08 10.82
N ASN A 410 37.84 17.19 10.59
CA ASN A 410 38.40 18.30 9.82
C ASN A 410 37.87 18.26 8.37
N ALA A 411 37.90 19.40 7.68
CA ALA A 411 37.56 19.47 6.26
C ALA A 411 38.31 18.41 5.43
N GLY A 412 37.55 17.64 4.64
CA GLY A 412 38.07 16.54 3.82
C GLY A 412 38.39 15.24 4.55
N ALA A 413 38.36 15.20 5.89
CA ALA A 413 38.71 14.01 6.67
C ALA A 413 37.56 13.00 6.73
N SER A 414 37.93 11.72 6.89
CA SER A 414 36.99 10.61 7.12
C SER A 414 37.29 9.90 8.44
N ALA A 415 36.27 9.32 9.07
CA ALA A 415 36.39 8.43 10.22
C ALA A 415 35.58 7.15 9.98
N HIS A 416 36.09 6.03 10.48
CA HIS A 416 35.39 4.75 10.46
C HIS A 416 34.50 4.65 11.70
N ILE A 417 33.19 4.58 11.51
CA ILE A 417 32.20 4.52 12.59
C ILE A 417 31.61 3.13 12.66
N ASP A 418 31.75 2.47 13.81
CA ASP A 418 31.04 1.23 14.13
C ASP A 418 29.84 1.56 15.03
N MET A 419 28.66 1.05 14.69
CA MET A 419 27.43 1.24 15.44
C MET A 419 26.67 -0.08 15.58
N GLU A 420 26.12 -0.32 16.76
CA GLU A 420 25.12 -1.36 16.97
C GLU A 420 23.81 -0.72 17.41
N TYR A 421 22.70 -1.15 16.82
CA TYR A 421 21.38 -0.65 17.18
C TYR A 421 20.30 -1.71 16.97
N THR A 422 19.23 -1.58 17.75
CA THR A 422 18.07 -2.48 17.68
C THR A 422 16.78 -1.71 17.81
N GLY A 423 15.75 -2.14 17.09
CA GLY A 423 14.45 -1.49 17.07
C GLY A 423 13.39 -2.42 16.48
N SER A 424 12.14 -1.94 16.46
CA SER A 424 11.04 -2.65 15.81
C SER A 424 10.83 -2.07 14.43
N ALA A 425 10.98 -2.87 13.37
CA ALA A 425 10.62 -2.47 12.03
C ALA A 425 9.09 -2.62 11.87
N GLU A 426 8.33 -1.61 12.32
CA GLU A 426 6.88 -1.50 12.15
C GLU A 426 6.48 -0.02 12.02
N TRP A 427 6.42 0.48 10.79
CA TRP A 427 6.05 1.87 10.53
C TRP A 427 4.62 2.00 10.03
N TRP A 428 3.78 2.67 10.81
CA TRP A 428 2.38 2.89 10.49
C TRP A 428 2.13 4.33 10.02
N GLY A 429 1.66 4.51 8.79
CA GLY A 429 1.10 5.75 8.25
C GLY A 429 -0.43 5.76 8.28
N ILE A 430 -1.08 6.87 7.90
CA ILE A 430 -2.53 6.92 7.62
C ILE A 430 -2.76 7.45 6.22
N TYR A 431 -3.32 6.63 5.33
CA TYR A 431 -3.77 7.09 4.00
C TYR A 431 -5.30 6.99 3.94
N TYR A 432 -6.00 8.01 3.44
CA TYR A 432 -7.48 8.10 3.43
C TYR A 432 -8.15 7.61 4.73
N LEU A 433 -7.67 8.07 5.89
CA LEU A 433 -8.18 7.71 7.22
C LEU A 433 -7.99 6.24 7.64
N HIS A 434 -7.14 5.44 7.00
CA HIS A 434 -6.84 4.06 7.41
C HIS A 434 -5.36 3.84 7.73
N PRO A 435 -5.01 3.06 8.77
CA PRO A 435 -3.63 2.80 9.13
C PRO A 435 -2.98 1.89 8.07
N ARG A 436 -1.79 2.27 7.61
CA ARG A 436 -1.01 1.60 6.57
C ARG A 436 0.36 1.23 7.10
N LEU A 437 0.79 -0.01 6.90
CA LEU A 437 2.16 -0.43 7.23
C LEU A 437 3.09 -0.05 6.07
N ASN A 438 4.05 0.85 6.26
CA ASN A 438 4.96 1.34 5.21
C ASN A 438 6.31 0.60 5.20
N ALA A 439 6.76 0.15 6.37
CA ALA A 439 7.94 -0.68 6.55
C ALA A 439 7.64 -1.73 7.61
N PHE A 440 8.13 -2.96 7.41
CA PHE A 440 7.90 -4.04 8.37
C PHE A 440 8.92 -5.17 8.32
N THR A 441 8.99 -5.92 9.42
CA THR A 441 9.58 -7.27 9.47
C THR A 441 8.58 -8.24 10.10
N ASP A 442 8.32 -9.37 9.44
CA ASP A 442 7.52 -10.48 9.97
C ASP A 442 8.16 -11.83 9.58
N LYS A 443 7.65 -12.93 10.15
CA LYS A 443 8.08 -14.31 9.86
C LYS A 443 7.97 -14.69 8.38
N TYR A 444 7.15 -13.99 7.59
CA TYR A 444 6.97 -14.25 6.16
C TYR A 444 7.96 -13.47 5.28
N GLY A 445 8.54 -12.39 5.78
CA GLY A 445 9.30 -11.46 4.97
C GLY A 445 9.45 -10.08 5.60
N PHE A 446 10.09 -9.18 4.88
CA PHE A 446 10.29 -7.80 5.30
C PHE A 446 10.29 -6.85 4.11
N ILE A 447 9.95 -5.59 4.37
CA ILE A 447 10.12 -4.46 3.45
C ILE A 447 10.76 -3.34 4.26
N LEU A 448 12.00 -3.00 3.92
CA LEU A 448 12.83 -2.00 4.58
C LEU A 448 13.22 -0.94 3.54
N PRO A 449 12.36 0.04 3.27
CA PRO A 449 12.66 1.11 2.34
C PRO A 449 13.65 2.10 2.98
N ALA A 450 14.47 2.77 2.17
CA ALA A 450 15.44 3.74 2.70
C ALA A 450 14.78 4.92 3.43
N ASP A 451 13.58 5.32 3.00
CA ASP A 451 12.81 6.43 3.57
C ASP A 451 12.37 6.18 5.02
N TYR A 452 12.30 4.90 5.42
CA TYR A 452 12.06 4.52 6.80
C TYR A 452 13.26 4.80 7.72
N GLY A 453 14.46 5.04 7.18
CA GLY A 453 15.66 5.33 7.97
C GLY A 453 16.05 4.22 8.94
N TRP A 454 15.97 2.96 8.49
CA TRP A 454 16.41 1.77 9.24
C TRP A 454 17.94 1.61 9.28
N TYR A 455 18.66 2.41 8.51
CA TYR A 455 20.11 2.56 8.57
C TYR A 455 20.50 4.04 8.70
N PRO A 456 21.71 4.35 9.22
CA PRO A 456 22.17 5.72 9.36
C PRO A 456 22.19 6.46 8.01
N LEU A 457 21.59 7.64 7.98
CA LEU A 457 21.56 8.56 6.85
C LEU A 457 22.32 9.85 7.22
N THR A 458 22.96 10.52 6.26
CA THR A 458 23.65 11.80 6.52
C THR A 458 22.72 13.01 6.53
N VAL A 459 21.45 12.83 6.18
CA VAL A 459 20.53 13.97 6.02
C VAL A 459 19.84 14.29 7.34
N PRO A 460 20.07 15.47 7.93
CA PRO A 460 19.55 15.88 9.24
C PRO A 460 18.09 16.36 9.18
N LEU A 461 17.24 15.71 8.38
CA LEU A 461 15.82 16.05 8.21
C LEU A 461 14.91 14.97 8.82
N PRO A 462 13.68 15.32 9.23
CA PRO A 462 12.71 14.36 9.74
C PRO A 462 12.36 13.28 8.69
N LEU A 463 12.23 12.02 9.12
CA LEU A 463 11.99 10.87 8.24
C LEU A 463 10.49 10.59 7.95
N MET A 464 9.59 11.45 8.41
CA MET A 464 8.16 11.23 8.23
C MET A 464 7.70 11.41 6.78
N LYS A 465 7.15 10.36 6.17
CA LYS A 465 6.33 10.49 4.95
C LYS A 465 4.98 11.13 5.30
N THR A 466 4.68 12.28 4.70
CA THR A 466 3.37 12.94 4.79
C THR A 466 2.33 12.04 4.13
N THR A 467 1.58 11.28 4.92
CA THR A 467 0.50 10.42 4.40
C THR A 467 -0.79 11.18 4.11
N ASP A 468 -0.78 12.51 4.26
CA ASP A 468 -1.89 13.41 3.95
C ASP A 468 -1.40 14.53 3.01
N SER A 469 -1.44 14.24 1.70
CA SER A 469 -1.10 15.19 0.64
C SER A 469 -2.04 16.41 0.63
N GLY A 470 -3.22 16.33 1.24
CA GLY A 470 -4.18 17.46 1.30
C GLY A 470 -3.79 18.51 2.33
N GLY A 471 -3.48 18.10 3.56
CA GLY A 471 -3.16 19.04 4.65
C GLY A 471 -1.76 19.68 4.57
N PHE A 472 -0.80 19.02 3.90
CA PHE A 472 0.57 19.54 3.75
C PHE A 472 0.84 20.25 2.42
N SER A 473 0.08 19.96 1.36
CA SER A 473 0.15 20.75 0.10
C SER A 473 -0.31 22.19 0.29
N GLU A 474 -1.32 22.42 1.13
CA GLU A 474 -1.77 23.78 1.50
C GLU A 474 -0.73 24.54 2.34
N ASN A 475 0.16 23.84 3.03
CA ASN A 475 1.19 24.45 3.88
C ASN A 475 2.58 24.52 3.19
N GLY A 476 2.78 23.85 2.06
CA GLY A 476 4.01 23.88 1.26
C GLY A 476 5.13 22.93 1.71
N TRP A 477 4.82 21.74 2.24
CA TRP A 477 5.85 20.84 2.79
C TRP A 477 5.76 19.44 2.21
N GLY A 478 6.93 18.85 1.99
CA GLY A 478 7.11 17.51 1.47
C GLY A 478 7.88 17.57 0.18
N VAL A 479 9.09 17.02 0.21
CA VAL A 479 9.87 16.79 -1.00
C VAL A 479 10.13 15.29 -1.06
N SER A 480 9.62 14.64 -2.11
CA SER A 480 10.11 13.31 -2.47
C SER A 480 11.48 13.52 -3.10
N LEU A 481 12.50 13.60 -2.25
CA LEU A 481 13.86 13.56 -2.72
C LEU A 481 14.17 12.11 -3.03
N THR A 482 13.75 11.73 -4.22
CA THR A 482 14.48 10.74 -4.99
C THR A 482 14.49 9.32 -4.39
N GLY A 483 13.46 8.99 -3.62
CA GLY A 483 13.28 7.70 -2.95
C GLY A 483 13.27 7.76 -1.43
N VAL A 484 13.59 8.92 -0.84
CA VAL A 484 13.42 9.20 0.60
C VAL A 484 12.54 10.43 0.79
N SER A 485 11.29 10.21 1.21
CA SER A 485 10.35 11.31 1.50
C SER A 485 10.71 11.96 2.84
N GLN A 486 11.05 13.25 2.82
CA GLN A 486 11.37 14.03 4.03
C GLN A 486 10.53 15.29 4.13
N ILE A 487 10.37 15.79 5.35
CA ILE A 487 9.63 17.04 5.63
C ILE A 487 10.62 18.21 5.68
N VAL A 488 10.49 19.16 4.75
CA VAL A 488 11.31 20.38 4.69
C VAL A 488 10.42 21.63 4.66
N PRO A 489 10.75 22.68 5.45
CA PRO A 489 10.06 23.97 5.39
C PRO A 489 10.03 24.64 4.05
N LEU A 490 8.84 25.10 3.59
CA LEU A 490 8.74 25.92 2.38
C LEU A 490 9.66 27.14 2.45
N GLY A 491 9.70 27.82 3.61
CA GLY A 491 10.60 28.95 3.82
C GLY A 491 12.07 28.57 3.69
N LEU A 492 12.45 27.38 4.19
CA LEU A 492 13.81 26.86 4.09
C LEU A 492 14.13 26.42 2.66
N THR A 493 13.20 25.77 1.97
CA THR A 493 13.29 25.41 0.54
C THR A 493 13.50 26.67 -0.31
N ASN A 494 12.69 27.71 -0.10
CA ASN A 494 12.83 28.98 -0.82
C ASN A 494 14.19 29.65 -0.54
N GLU A 495 14.64 29.70 0.71
CA GLU A 495 15.97 30.24 1.06
C GLU A 495 17.11 29.44 0.41
N MET A 496 16.95 28.13 0.30
CA MET A 496 17.92 27.27 -0.39
C MET A 496 17.94 27.53 -1.90
N ASP A 497 16.77 27.64 -2.51
CA ASP A 497 16.59 27.95 -3.94
C ASP A 497 17.18 29.32 -4.29
N GLU A 498 16.97 30.34 -3.45
CA GLU A 498 17.52 31.69 -3.64
C GLU A 498 19.04 31.73 -3.55
N LYS A 499 19.65 30.93 -2.68
CA LYS A 499 21.10 30.94 -2.43
C LYS A 499 21.88 30.06 -3.41
N SER A 500 21.23 29.15 -4.10
CA SER A 500 21.84 28.34 -5.16
C SER A 500 20.89 28.24 -6.36
N PRO A 501 21.15 28.93 -7.48
CA PRO A 501 20.36 28.77 -8.71
C PRO A 501 20.39 27.34 -9.28
N ALA A 502 21.36 26.52 -8.83
CA ALA A 502 21.46 25.10 -9.12
C ALA A 502 20.49 24.24 -8.28
N THR A 503 19.80 24.84 -7.29
CA THR A 503 18.90 24.13 -6.37
C THR A 503 17.42 24.33 -6.62
N ASN A 504 16.99 25.19 -7.57
CA ASN A 504 15.58 25.45 -7.95
C ASN A 504 14.64 24.23 -7.74
N GLY A 505 14.14 24.08 -6.52
CA GLY A 505 13.06 23.19 -6.12
C GLY A 505 13.40 21.77 -5.66
N ASN A 506 14.67 21.33 -5.56
CA ASN A 506 14.97 19.98 -5.06
C ASN A 506 16.45 19.85 -4.62
N ILE A 507 16.69 19.94 -3.32
CA ILE A 507 17.96 19.50 -2.72
C ILE A 507 18.05 18.00 -3.00
N ASP A 508 18.90 17.48 -3.88
CA ASP A 508 19.23 16.05 -3.81
C ASP A 508 20.52 15.92 -3.00
N PRO A 509 20.46 15.80 -1.65
CA PRO A 509 21.62 15.57 -0.79
C PRO A 509 22.48 14.38 -1.22
N TRP A 510 21.97 13.57 -2.14
CA TRP A 510 22.42 12.24 -2.47
C TRP A 510 22.92 12.13 -3.90
N GLN A 511 23.43 13.20 -4.52
CA GLN A 511 24.14 13.08 -5.82
C GLN A 511 25.29 12.05 -5.79
N ARG A 512 25.79 11.68 -4.60
CA ARG A 512 26.92 10.78 -4.41
C ARG A 512 26.46 9.40 -3.94
N GLN A 513 26.66 8.41 -4.80
CA GLN A 513 26.39 7.00 -4.50
C GLN A 513 27.37 6.43 -3.46
N SER A 514 26.84 5.76 -2.44
CA SER A 514 27.62 5.03 -1.43
C SER A 514 27.90 3.60 -1.89
N TYR A 515 29.03 3.04 -1.43
CA TYR A 515 29.26 1.60 -1.55
C TYR A 515 28.59 0.85 -0.40
N PHE A 516 27.93 -0.26 -0.70
CA PHE A 516 27.25 -1.06 0.31
C PHE A 516 27.76 -2.48 0.25
N THR A 517 28.03 -3.04 1.42
CA THR A 517 28.13 -4.47 1.69
C THR A 517 27.06 -4.78 2.73
N VAL A 518 26.17 -5.73 2.44
CA VAL A 518 25.03 -6.06 3.29
C VAL A 518 24.98 -7.56 3.48
N THR A 519 24.96 -8.00 4.74
CA THR A 519 24.66 -9.37 5.13
C THR A 519 23.31 -9.39 5.82
N VAL A 520 22.38 -10.21 5.33
CA VAL A 520 21.04 -10.35 5.90
C VAL A 520 20.85 -11.75 6.47
N HIS A 521 20.49 -11.85 7.75
CA HIS A 521 20.18 -13.09 8.44
C HIS A 521 18.67 -13.28 8.56
N LYS A 522 18.13 -14.32 7.91
CA LYS A 522 16.69 -14.63 7.90
C LYS A 522 16.38 -16.12 8.08
N ASP A 523 15.17 -16.40 8.55
CA ASP A 523 14.69 -17.78 8.72
C ASP A 523 13.72 -18.27 7.62
N ASN A 524 13.18 -17.35 6.81
CA ASN A 524 12.29 -17.72 5.71
C ASN A 524 13.07 -18.02 4.43
N ALA A 525 12.44 -18.72 3.47
CA ALA A 525 13.07 -19.14 2.21
C ALA A 525 12.87 -18.15 1.05
N SER A 526 12.21 -17.01 1.30
CA SER A 526 11.95 -15.99 0.28
C SER A 526 13.27 -15.34 -0.18
N PRO A 527 13.38 -14.90 -1.44
CA PRO A 527 14.56 -14.19 -1.91
C PRO A 527 14.69 -12.82 -1.23
N VAL A 528 15.90 -12.45 -0.82
CA VAL A 528 16.24 -11.04 -0.52
C VAL A 528 16.64 -10.36 -1.82
N VAL A 529 16.04 -9.20 -2.07
CA VAL A 529 16.32 -8.35 -3.22
C VAL A 529 16.60 -6.93 -2.74
N SER A 530 17.45 -6.21 -3.46
CA SER A 530 17.99 -4.94 -2.99
C SER A 530 18.28 -3.92 -4.08
N SER A 531 18.00 -2.64 -3.82
CA SER A 531 18.18 -1.55 -4.79
C SER A 531 19.59 -1.36 -5.31
N ILE A 532 20.56 -1.93 -4.61
CA ILE A 532 21.99 -1.86 -4.94
C ILE A 532 22.52 -3.14 -5.61
N GLY A 533 21.65 -4.08 -5.99
CA GLY A 533 22.05 -5.22 -6.84
C GLY A 533 21.45 -6.56 -6.45
N GLU A 534 21.80 -7.56 -7.26
CA GLU A 534 21.37 -8.95 -7.07
C GLU A 534 22.22 -9.63 -5.99
N ALA A 535 21.56 -10.35 -5.08
CA ALA A 535 22.25 -11.11 -4.05
C ALA A 535 22.95 -12.36 -4.61
N GLN A 536 24.11 -12.70 -4.05
CA GLN A 536 24.75 -13.98 -4.30
C GLN A 536 24.02 -15.04 -3.45
N ASN A 537 23.08 -15.77 -4.06
CA ASN A 537 22.15 -16.71 -3.41
C ASN A 537 21.03 -16.04 -2.58
N PRO A 538 20.04 -15.40 -3.23
CA PRO A 538 19.02 -14.59 -2.54
C PRO A 538 18.14 -15.38 -1.55
N CYS A 539 18.03 -16.70 -1.70
CA CYS A 539 17.13 -17.54 -0.90
C CYS A 539 17.80 -18.19 0.32
N GLU A 540 19.12 -18.06 0.49
CA GLU A 540 19.84 -18.64 1.64
C GLU A 540 19.44 -17.95 2.96
N LYS A 541 19.86 -18.52 4.09
CA LYS A 541 19.61 -17.93 5.41
C LYS A 541 20.45 -16.67 5.64
N ASP A 542 21.70 -16.73 5.18
CA ASP A 542 22.65 -15.63 5.26
C ASP A 542 22.86 -15.14 3.84
N VAL A 543 22.28 -14.00 3.51
CA VAL A 543 22.28 -13.46 2.15
C VAL A 543 23.24 -12.29 2.08
N ARG A 544 24.15 -12.32 1.10
CA ARG A 544 25.12 -11.24 0.89
C ARG A 544 24.80 -10.46 -0.38
N ILE A 545 24.85 -9.15 -0.24
CA ILE A 545 24.59 -8.19 -1.30
C ILE A 545 25.70 -7.15 -1.25
N ALA A 546 26.28 -6.83 -2.40
CA ALA A 546 27.25 -5.76 -2.48
C ALA A 546 27.02 -4.97 -3.76
N GLY A 547 27.15 -3.65 -3.66
CA GLY A 547 26.96 -2.78 -4.80
C GLY A 547 27.08 -1.32 -4.43
N LYS A 548 26.62 -0.48 -5.35
CA LYS A 548 26.70 0.96 -5.23
C LYS A 548 25.35 1.56 -5.58
N GLY A 549 24.89 2.51 -4.78
CA GLY A 549 23.63 3.19 -5.01
C GLY A 549 23.50 4.41 -4.13
N HIS A 550 22.45 5.19 -4.35
CA HIS A 550 22.13 6.33 -3.49
C HIS A 550 21.43 5.91 -2.21
N TYR A 551 20.60 4.86 -2.33
CA TYR A 551 19.77 4.36 -1.25
C TYR A 551 19.76 2.84 -1.21
N LEU A 552 19.54 2.32 -0.01
CA LEU A 552 19.36 0.90 0.22
C LEU A 552 17.93 0.59 0.63
N THR A 553 17.20 -0.01 -0.30
CA THR A 553 15.94 -0.70 -0.03
C THR A 553 16.22 -2.19 0.02
N LEU A 554 15.74 -2.87 1.07
CA LEU A 554 15.79 -4.32 1.20
C LEU A 554 14.37 -4.89 1.23
N ILE A 555 14.13 -5.90 0.41
CA ILE A 555 12.86 -6.61 0.35
C ILE A 555 13.14 -8.10 0.45
N CYS A 556 12.41 -8.77 1.32
CA CYS A 556 12.33 -10.22 1.34
C CYS A 556 10.87 -10.61 1.25
N TRP A 557 10.45 -11.05 0.08
CA TRP A 557 9.07 -11.37 -0.23
C TRP A 557 8.99 -12.63 -1.10
N PRO A 558 7.88 -13.41 -1.09
CA PRO A 558 7.72 -14.59 -1.93
C PRO A 558 7.69 -14.27 -3.43
N LEU A 559 8.85 -13.91 -4.00
CA LEU A 559 9.03 -13.53 -5.40
C LEU A 559 9.67 -14.70 -6.17
N GLU A 560 9.26 -14.86 -7.42
CA GLU A 560 9.97 -15.69 -8.40
C GLU A 560 11.02 -14.85 -9.13
N ARG A 561 12.17 -15.46 -9.43
CA ARG A 561 13.20 -14.89 -10.30
C ARG A 561 12.96 -15.38 -11.73
N VAL A 562 12.91 -14.45 -12.67
CA VAL A 562 12.78 -14.67 -14.11
C VAL A 562 13.95 -14.00 -14.81
N ASP A 563 14.61 -14.71 -15.71
CA ASP A 563 15.66 -14.12 -16.54
C ASP A 563 15.04 -13.47 -17.79
N VAL A 564 15.42 -12.21 -18.05
CA VAL A 564 14.99 -11.43 -19.23
C VAL A 564 16.24 -10.90 -19.91
N ASP A 565 16.62 -11.47 -21.05
CA ASP A 565 17.84 -11.11 -21.80
C ASP A 565 19.13 -11.12 -20.96
N GLY A 566 19.17 -12.00 -19.96
CA GLY A 566 20.29 -12.13 -19.02
C GLY A 566 20.28 -11.14 -17.85
N SER A 567 19.28 -10.25 -17.78
CA SER A 567 18.90 -9.43 -16.62
C SER A 567 17.97 -10.22 -15.69
N ALA A 568 17.97 -9.88 -14.40
CA ALA A 568 17.16 -10.55 -13.38
C ALA A 568 15.86 -9.75 -13.13
N LEU A 569 14.72 -10.43 -13.16
CA LEU A 569 13.42 -9.89 -12.78
C LEU A 569 12.86 -10.68 -11.61
N TYR A 570 12.65 -10.02 -10.48
CA TYR A 570 11.92 -10.57 -9.34
C TYR A 570 10.48 -10.07 -9.38
N ARG A 571 9.52 -10.98 -9.35
CA ARG A 571 8.09 -10.63 -9.39
C ARG A 571 7.25 -11.62 -8.59
N PRO A 572 6.00 -11.29 -8.20
CA PRO A 572 5.15 -12.24 -7.53
C PRO A 572 4.75 -13.35 -8.51
N PRO A 573 4.66 -14.62 -8.09
CA PRO A 573 4.38 -15.74 -8.98
C PRO A 573 3.02 -15.67 -9.70
N GLU A 574 2.09 -14.86 -9.19
CA GLU A 574 0.80 -14.60 -9.84
C GLU A 574 0.92 -13.82 -11.16
N TYR A 575 2.00 -13.06 -11.35
CA TYR A 575 2.19 -12.21 -12.53
C TYR A 575 2.81 -13.00 -13.67
N LYS A 576 1.98 -13.38 -14.67
CA LYS A 576 2.39 -14.14 -15.84
C LYS A 576 2.07 -13.41 -17.13
N GLY A 577 3.09 -12.80 -17.70
CA GLY A 577 3.06 -12.08 -18.97
C GLY A 577 4.35 -11.30 -19.18
N ASP A 578 4.32 -10.41 -20.17
CA ASP A 578 5.41 -9.47 -20.45
C ASP A 578 5.33 -8.20 -19.59
N GLU A 579 4.29 -8.07 -18.74
CA GLU A 579 4.06 -6.87 -17.91
C GLU A 579 5.22 -6.54 -16.96
N GLY A 580 6.06 -7.52 -16.59
CA GLY A 580 7.31 -7.26 -15.86
C GLY A 580 8.58 -7.25 -16.72
N LYS A 581 8.51 -7.77 -17.94
CA LYS A 581 9.68 -7.85 -18.84
C LYS A 581 9.91 -6.54 -19.58
N TYR A 582 8.84 -5.88 -19.98
CA TYR A 582 8.90 -4.61 -20.69
C TYR A 582 9.77 -3.56 -19.99
N PRO A 583 9.60 -3.25 -18.69
CA PRO A 583 10.49 -2.29 -18.02
C PRO A 583 11.96 -2.75 -17.96
N VAL A 584 12.23 -4.06 -17.86
CA VAL A 584 13.60 -4.60 -17.97
C VAL A 584 14.19 -4.34 -19.36
N THR A 585 13.40 -4.59 -20.41
CA THR A 585 13.79 -4.32 -21.79
C THR A 585 14.03 -2.83 -22.01
N VAL A 586 13.14 -1.96 -21.52
CA VAL A 586 13.28 -0.49 -21.62
C VAL A 586 14.53 0.00 -20.91
N MET A 587 14.82 -0.50 -19.69
CA MET A 587 16.03 -0.14 -18.96
C MET A 587 17.30 -0.58 -19.70
N ASN A 588 17.34 -1.83 -20.18
CA ASN A 588 18.46 -2.36 -20.96
C ASN A 588 18.66 -1.58 -22.27
N ASP A 589 17.58 -1.24 -22.97
CA ASP A 589 17.59 -0.43 -24.19
C ASP A 589 18.09 1.00 -23.91
N THR A 590 17.68 1.58 -22.79
CA THR A 590 18.11 2.91 -22.35
C THR A 590 19.63 2.94 -22.13
N TRP A 591 20.20 1.96 -21.43
CA TRP A 591 21.66 1.85 -21.29
C TRP A 591 22.36 1.72 -22.64
N LYS A 592 21.80 0.92 -23.55
CA LYS A 592 22.33 0.81 -24.90
C LYS A 592 22.33 2.16 -25.62
N TRP A 593 21.26 2.95 -25.54
CA TRP A 593 21.19 4.28 -26.15
C TRP A 593 22.22 5.27 -25.60
N PHE A 594 22.59 5.14 -24.33
CA PHE A 594 23.70 5.92 -23.75
C PHE A 594 25.07 5.27 -23.92
N GLY A 595 25.22 4.25 -24.76
CA GLY A 595 26.50 3.58 -25.01
C GLY A 595 27.03 2.76 -23.83
N ILE A 596 26.19 2.48 -22.83
CA ILE A 596 26.55 1.71 -21.64
C ILE A 596 26.34 0.23 -21.95
N SER A 597 27.44 -0.51 -22.09
CA SER A 597 27.42 -1.94 -22.42
C SER A 597 27.74 -2.82 -21.22
N GLY A 598 27.24 -4.07 -21.24
CA GLY A 598 27.55 -5.09 -20.24
C GLY A 598 26.79 -4.99 -18.91
N ARG A 599 25.91 -3.99 -18.75
CA ARG A 599 25.00 -3.90 -17.59
C ARG A 599 23.80 -4.83 -17.76
N LYS A 600 23.32 -5.33 -16.63
CA LYS A 600 22.18 -6.23 -16.51
C LYS A 600 21.27 -5.69 -15.42
N ALA A 601 20.03 -5.39 -15.78
CA ALA A 601 19.09 -4.80 -14.85
C ALA A 601 18.65 -5.82 -13.80
N VAL A 602 18.45 -5.33 -12.59
CA VAL A 602 17.71 -6.04 -11.54
C VAL A 602 16.38 -5.34 -11.40
N GLY A 603 15.33 -5.93 -11.97
CA GLY A 603 13.96 -5.43 -11.85
C GLY A 603 13.25 -6.11 -10.68
N VAL A 604 12.55 -5.33 -9.86
CA VAL A 604 11.68 -5.85 -8.81
C VAL A 604 10.28 -5.31 -9.01
N ILE A 605 9.37 -6.21 -9.32
CA ILE A 605 7.95 -5.94 -9.34
C ILE A 605 7.39 -6.37 -8.00
N MET A 606 6.86 -5.42 -7.24
CA MET A 606 6.16 -5.71 -5.99
C MET A 606 4.65 -5.88 -6.25
N PRO A 607 3.97 -6.77 -5.51
CA PRO A 607 2.52 -6.71 -5.44
C PRO A 607 2.16 -5.35 -4.80
N PRO A 608 1.04 -4.71 -5.18
CA PRO A 608 0.65 -3.43 -4.58
C PRO A 608 0.49 -3.60 -3.07
N PHE A 609 1.52 -3.21 -2.32
CA PHE A 609 1.54 -3.35 -0.89
C PHE A 609 0.68 -2.23 -0.31
N ASN A 610 -0.43 -2.65 0.29
CA ASN A 610 -1.49 -1.80 0.78
C ASN A 610 -2.26 -1.03 -0.31
N GLY A 611 -2.58 -1.70 -1.44
CA GLY A 611 -3.56 -1.26 -2.43
C GLY A 611 -3.32 0.09 -3.12
N ASP A 612 -2.19 0.74 -2.81
CA ASP A 612 -1.70 1.94 -3.45
C ASP A 612 -1.18 1.55 -4.83
N ARG A 613 -1.68 2.26 -5.85
CA ARG A 613 -1.22 2.08 -7.22
C ARG A 613 0.10 2.80 -7.47
N TYR A 614 0.51 3.69 -6.56
CA TYR A 614 1.65 4.59 -6.65
C TYR A 614 2.66 4.31 -5.52
N MET A 615 3.22 3.09 -5.46
CA MET A 615 4.41 2.91 -4.62
C MET A 615 5.52 3.79 -5.19
N PRO A 616 6.39 4.40 -4.37
CA PRO A 616 7.50 5.18 -4.91
C PRO A 616 8.32 4.27 -5.82
N GLU A 617 8.33 4.63 -7.09
CA GLU A 617 9.16 3.98 -8.08
C GLU A 617 10.60 4.37 -7.80
N LEU A 618 11.43 3.36 -7.55
CA LEU A 618 12.86 3.59 -7.42
C LEU A 618 13.51 3.09 -8.71
N VAL A 619 13.83 4.01 -9.60
CA VAL A 619 14.70 3.73 -10.75
C VAL A 619 16.12 4.11 -10.35
N ASP A 620 16.98 3.11 -10.18
CA ASP A 620 18.42 3.31 -10.03
C ASP A 620 19.08 3.13 -11.41
N GLY A 621 19.54 4.24 -11.98
CA GLY A 621 20.20 4.29 -13.28
C GLY A 621 21.43 3.39 -13.44
N ALA A 622 22.01 2.89 -12.35
CA ALA A 622 23.17 1.98 -12.36
C ALA A 622 22.79 0.50 -12.19
N GLN A 623 21.69 0.20 -11.50
CA GLN A 623 21.39 -1.13 -10.97
C GLN A 623 20.11 -1.74 -11.55
N GLY A 624 19.05 -0.95 -11.73
CA GLY A 624 17.73 -1.46 -12.12
C GLY A 624 16.59 -0.68 -11.48
N PHE A 625 15.50 -1.36 -11.11
CA PHE A 625 14.28 -0.67 -10.67
C PHE A 625 13.43 -1.45 -9.67
N TYR A 626 12.60 -0.72 -8.95
CA TYR A 626 11.57 -1.19 -8.02
C TYR A 626 10.26 -0.51 -8.38
N MET A 627 9.25 -1.29 -8.77
CA MET A 627 7.99 -0.72 -9.23
C MET A 627 6.79 -1.56 -8.76
N ALA A 628 5.62 -0.92 -8.69
CA ALA A 628 4.36 -1.63 -8.57
C ALA A 628 4.00 -2.32 -9.89
N ALA A 629 3.35 -3.48 -9.79
CA ALA A 629 3.12 -4.35 -10.95
C ALA A 629 2.26 -3.79 -12.09
N ARG A 630 1.48 -2.73 -11.86
CA ARG A 630 0.62 -2.11 -12.89
C ARG A 630 1.24 -0.89 -13.55
N GLU A 631 2.31 -0.39 -12.97
CA GLU A 631 2.98 0.82 -13.41
C GLU A 631 4.02 0.51 -14.48
N ALA A 632 4.59 -0.69 -14.49
CA ALA A 632 5.62 -1.19 -15.40
C ALA A 632 5.53 -0.82 -16.92
N MET A 633 4.37 -0.42 -17.45
CA MET A 633 4.21 -0.02 -18.87
C MET A 633 4.19 1.51 -19.11
N GLY A 634 4.09 2.36 -18.08
CA GLY A 634 3.87 3.80 -18.22
C GLY A 634 5.12 4.69 -18.11
N TYR A 635 6.26 4.16 -17.67
CA TYR A 635 7.36 4.96 -17.12
C TYR A 635 8.66 4.92 -17.94
N GLU A 636 8.58 4.78 -19.28
CA GLU A 636 9.79 4.80 -20.13
C GLU A 636 10.64 6.06 -19.91
N GLN A 637 10.00 7.19 -19.64
CA GLN A 637 10.65 8.48 -19.38
C GLN A 637 11.52 8.44 -18.11
N ASP A 638 11.01 7.80 -17.06
CA ASP A 638 11.70 7.73 -15.76
C ASP A 638 12.90 6.79 -15.82
N PHE A 639 12.85 5.74 -16.64
CA PHE A 639 14.04 4.94 -16.98
C PHE A 639 15.10 5.76 -17.70
N PHE A 640 14.70 6.49 -18.75
CA PHE A 640 15.61 7.33 -19.51
C PHE A 640 16.26 8.40 -18.63
N TYR A 641 15.45 9.10 -17.85
CA TYR A 641 15.89 10.15 -16.95
C TYR A 641 16.74 9.61 -15.80
N GLY A 642 16.31 8.53 -15.15
CA GLY A 642 17.04 7.89 -14.06
C GLY A 642 18.42 7.37 -14.50
N VAL A 643 18.54 6.84 -15.72
CA VAL A 643 19.83 6.44 -16.29
C VAL A 643 20.68 7.66 -16.68
N MET A 644 20.09 8.65 -17.36
CA MET A 644 20.82 9.82 -17.85
C MET A 644 21.47 10.61 -16.72
N THR A 645 20.63 10.96 -15.76
CA THR A 645 21.01 11.83 -14.66
C THR A 645 21.86 11.06 -13.65
N GLY A 646 21.54 9.78 -13.41
CA GLY A 646 22.06 9.07 -12.24
C GLY A 646 21.84 9.85 -10.94
N ARG A 647 20.93 10.83 -10.94
CA ARG A 647 20.63 11.81 -9.89
C ARG A 647 19.13 11.86 -9.82
N ALA A 648 18.57 11.63 -8.66
CA ALA A 648 17.30 10.97 -8.67
C ALA A 648 16.10 11.95 -8.70
N GLN A 649 16.33 13.23 -9.11
CA GLN A 649 15.31 14.06 -9.80
C GLN A 649 15.78 15.38 -10.45
N ASN A 650 17.02 15.86 -10.27
CA ASN A 650 17.45 17.15 -10.83
C ASN A 650 18.58 17.02 -11.85
N GLY A 651 18.21 16.96 -13.12
CA GLY A 651 19.07 17.42 -14.20
C GLY A 651 18.95 18.94 -14.38
N GLY A 652 19.88 19.55 -15.10
CA GLY A 652 19.71 20.91 -15.59
C GLY A 652 18.58 20.99 -16.63
N SER A 653 18.36 22.21 -17.14
CA SER A 653 17.34 22.46 -18.17
C SER A 653 17.51 21.56 -19.40
N GLY A 654 18.74 21.13 -19.71
CA GLY A 654 19.03 20.23 -20.81
C GLY A 654 18.49 18.81 -20.62
N GLU A 655 18.66 18.21 -19.43
CA GLU A 655 18.11 16.89 -19.13
C GLU A 655 16.58 16.92 -19.12
N TYR A 656 15.96 18.00 -18.65
CA TYR A 656 14.51 18.16 -18.68
C TYR A 656 13.97 18.30 -20.12
N ILE A 657 14.69 19.00 -21.00
CA ILE A 657 14.40 19.01 -22.44
C ILE A 657 14.45 17.57 -23.02
N LEU A 658 15.48 16.80 -22.67
CA LEU A 658 15.62 15.43 -23.16
C LEU A 658 14.54 14.50 -22.59
N TYR A 659 14.14 14.67 -21.33
CA TYR A 659 13.00 14.00 -20.71
C TYR A 659 11.71 14.23 -21.50
N ALA A 660 11.44 15.48 -21.88
CA ALA A 660 10.26 15.82 -22.67
C ALA A 660 10.32 15.30 -24.12
N ILE A 661 11.51 15.30 -24.75
CA ILE A 661 11.69 14.87 -26.15
C ILE A 661 11.69 13.34 -26.29
N TYR A 662 12.23 12.61 -25.33
CA TYR A 662 12.42 11.15 -25.40
C TYR A 662 11.13 10.36 -25.75
N PRO A 663 9.96 10.63 -25.14
CA PRO A 663 8.68 9.99 -25.50
C PRO A 663 8.32 10.12 -26.96
N GLU A 664 8.42 11.34 -27.49
CA GLU A 664 8.06 11.62 -28.87
C GLU A 664 9.06 10.98 -29.84
N TRP A 665 10.36 10.95 -29.47
CA TRP A 665 11.37 10.20 -30.21
C TRP A 665 11.09 8.69 -30.24
N ARG A 666 10.75 8.09 -29.10
CA ARG A 666 10.36 6.67 -29.00
C ARG A 666 9.10 6.37 -29.80
N LYS A 667 8.05 7.18 -29.65
CA LYS A 667 6.80 7.11 -30.42
C LYS A 667 7.07 7.19 -31.91
N TRP A 668 7.96 8.06 -32.37
CA TRP A 668 8.39 8.13 -33.77
C TRP A 668 9.09 6.85 -34.23
N LYS A 669 10.02 6.29 -33.45
CA LYS A 669 10.69 5.02 -33.81
C LYS A 669 9.70 3.87 -34.00
N TYR A 670 8.62 3.83 -33.22
CA TYR A 670 7.60 2.78 -33.31
C TYR A 670 6.51 3.04 -34.35
N THR A 671 6.09 4.29 -34.54
CA THR A 671 4.89 4.64 -35.32
C THR A 671 5.19 5.41 -36.60
N GLY A 672 6.40 5.94 -36.75
CA GLY A 672 6.82 6.79 -37.88
C GLY A 672 6.33 8.24 -37.78
N SER A 673 5.63 8.62 -36.71
CA SER A 673 5.09 9.97 -36.48
C SER A 673 5.37 10.47 -35.06
N TYR A 674 5.51 11.80 -34.91
CA TYR A 674 5.60 12.51 -33.64
C TYR A 674 4.72 13.77 -33.68
N ASP A 675 4.34 14.29 -32.52
CA ASP A 675 3.68 15.60 -32.39
C ASP A 675 4.38 16.44 -31.32
N VAL A 676 5.07 17.50 -31.74
CA VAL A 676 5.77 18.40 -30.81
C VAL A 676 4.82 19.28 -29.99
N GLU A 677 3.56 19.40 -30.39
CA GLU A 677 2.58 20.10 -29.56
C GLU A 677 2.21 19.28 -28.30
N ASP A 678 2.36 17.94 -28.33
CA ASP A 678 2.14 17.08 -27.15
C ASP A 678 3.12 17.40 -26.00
N ILE A 679 4.29 17.98 -26.31
CA ILE A 679 5.33 18.31 -25.32
C ILE A 679 5.38 19.78 -24.94
N LYS A 680 4.45 20.60 -25.45
CA LYS A 680 4.46 22.06 -25.29
C LYS A 680 4.41 22.53 -23.84
N GLY A 681 3.49 21.97 -23.06
CA GLY A 681 3.36 22.28 -21.64
C GLY A 681 4.60 21.93 -20.81
N TYR A 682 5.52 21.10 -21.32
CA TYR A 682 6.77 20.78 -20.63
C TYR A 682 7.90 21.75 -20.99
N ILE A 683 7.87 22.39 -22.16
CA ILE A 683 9.02 23.18 -22.65
C ILE A 683 8.79 24.69 -22.72
N GLU A 684 7.55 25.17 -22.59
CA GLU A 684 7.23 26.60 -22.63
C GLU A 684 7.89 27.41 -21.50
N ASP A 685 8.16 26.78 -20.37
CA ASP A 685 8.75 27.43 -19.19
C ASP A 685 10.29 27.34 -19.16
N ILE A 686 10.92 26.78 -20.21
CA ILE A 686 12.38 26.62 -20.27
C ILE A 686 13.00 27.81 -21.01
N ASP A 687 13.59 28.74 -20.25
CA ASP A 687 14.27 29.91 -20.79
C ASP A 687 15.31 29.53 -21.85
N GLY A 688 15.20 30.16 -23.03
CA GLY A 688 16.15 29.95 -24.14
C GLY A 688 15.88 28.72 -25.00
N PHE A 689 14.84 27.93 -24.74
CA PHE A 689 14.41 26.80 -25.57
C PHE A 689 12.98 27.02 -26.12
N SER A 690 12.67 26.47 -27.29
CA SER A 690 11.38 26.69 -27.94
C SER A 690 10.82 25.41 -28.58
N ILE A 691 9.50 25.40 -28.84
CA ILE A 691 8.86 24.36 -29.66
C ILE A 691 9.55 24.17 -31.01
N SER A 692 10.02 25.27 -31.62
CA SER A 692 10.76 25.19 -32.87
C SER A 692 12.10 24.48 -32.70
N ASP A 693 12.77 24.60 -31.55
CA ASP A 693 14.01 23.91 -31.28
C ASP A 693 13.76 22.42 -31.01
N ALA A 694 12.69 22.07 -30.28
CA ALA A 694 12.26 20.69 -30.10
C ALA A 694 11.94 19.99 -31.45
N ASP A 695 11.24 20.66 -32.37
CA ASP A 695 10.98 20.13 -33.72
C ASP A 695 12.26 19.93 -34.54
N LYS A 696 13.25 20.82 -34.40
CA LYS A 696 14.56 20.62 -35.06
C LYS A 696 15.29 19.39 -34.50
N ILE A 697 15.24 19.15 -33.18
CA ILE A 697 15.81 17.93 -32.56
C ILE A 697 15.09 16.69 -33.07
N MET A 698 13.76 16.71 -33.15
CA MET A 698 12.98 15.59 -33.68
C MET A 698 13.30 15.31 -35.15
N LYS A 699 13.46 16.35 -35.98
CA LYS A 699 13.93 16.22 -37.37
C LYS A 699 15.36 15.72 -37.45
N TRP A 700 16.22 16.12 -36.52
CA TRP A 700 17.58 15.60 -36.40
C TRP A 700 17.55 14.09 -36.16
N PHE A 701 16.78 13.62 -35.16
CA PHE A 701 16.62 12.18 -34.91
C PHE A 701 16.02 11.43 -36.10
N ALA A 702 15.13 12.07 -36.87
CA ALA A 702 14.51 11.48 -38.05
C ALA A 702 15.45 11.37 -39.26
N SER A 703 16.49 12.20 -39.33
CA SER A 703 17.41 12.29 -40.46
C SER A 703 18.76 11.58 -40.23
N HIS A 704 19.03 11.13 -39.00
CA HIS A 704 20.26 10.45 -38.62
C HIS A 704 20.00 8.97 -38.28
N ASP A 705 21.04 8.14 -38.40
CA ASP A 705 20.96 6.72 -38.05
C ASP A 705 21.09 6.48 -36.53
N ASP A 706 20.82 5.25 -36.11
CA ASP A 706 20.87 4.88 -34.68
C ASP A 706 22.27 5.07 -34.07
N ALA A 707 23.33 4.94 -34.88
CA ALA A 707 24.71 5.10 -34.41
C ALA A 707 25.02 6.57 -34.09
N ALA A 708 24.59 7.51 -34.94
CA ALA A 708 24.71 8.93 -34.69
C ALA A 708 23.87 9.36 -33.47
N ALA A 709 22.62 8.90 -33.36
CA ALA A 709 21.78 9.18 -32.19
C ALA A 709 22.40 8.66 -30.88
N GLN A 710 22.92 7.42 -30.89
CA GLN A 710 23.60 6.83 -29.74
C GLN A 710 24.88 7.61 -29.36
N ALA A 711 25.66 8.07 -30.35
CA ALA A 711 26.86 8.86 -30.10
C ALA A 711 26.54 10.21 -29.42
N THR A 712 25.54 10.94 -29.94
CA THR A 712 25.11 12.21 -29.36
C THR A 712 24.53 12.03 -27.95
N LEU A 713 23.69 11.03 -27.73
CA LEU A 713 23.15 10.74 -26.40
C LEU A 713 24.24 10.28 -25.42
N HIS A 714 25.22 9.51 -25.88
CA HIS A 714 26.38 9.13 -25.06
C HIS A 714 27.22 10.34 -24.65
N GLU A 715 27.44 11.29 -25.57
CA GLU A 715 28.16 12.53 -25.27
C GLU A 715 27.43 13.35 -24.19
N LEU A 716 26.13 13.55 -24.37
CA LEU A 716 25.27 14.26 -23.41
C LEU A 716 25.26 13.52 -22.05
N TYR A 717 25.15 12.20 -22.05
CA TYR A 717 25.26 11.39 -20.83
C TYR A 717 26.62 11.59 -20.13
N MET A 718 27.74 11.48 -20.84
CA MET A 718 29.07 11.66 -20.26
C MET A 718 29.31 13.08 -19.72
N LYS A 719 28.61 14.08 -20.28
CA LYS A 719 28.60 15.47 -19.79
C LYS A 719 27.72 15.61 -18.55
N ALA A 720 26.52 15.02 -18.56
CA ALA A 720 25.58 14.98 -17.42
C ALA A 720 26.20 14.33 -16.16
N GLN A 721 27.02 13.30 -16.35
CA GLN A 721 27.76 12.65 -15.24
C GLN A 721 28.78 13.57 -14.56
N LYS A 722 29.17 14.69 -15.19
CA LYS A 722 30.14 15.66 -14.66
C LYS A 722 29.48 16.95 -14.18
N GLN A 723 28.42 17.39 -14.86
CA GLN A 723 27.72 18.65 -14.59
C GLN A 723 26.27 18.55 -15.08
N PRO A 724 25.31 19.29 -14.49
CA PRO A 724 23.98 19.46 -15.09
C PRO A 724 24.08 20.00 -16.53
N LEU A 725 23.22 19.54 -17.45
CA LEU A 725 23.17 20.04 -18.83
C LEU A 725 22.38 21.35 -18.91
N SER A 726 22.93 22.30 -19.66
CA SER A 726 22.26 23.55 -20.02
C SER A 726 21.46 23.42 -21.31
N VAL A 727 20.65 24.44 -21.63
CA VAL A 727 19.96 24.51 -22.93
C VAL A 727 20.97 24.58 -24.08
N GLU A 728 22.07 25.29 -23.87
CA GLU A 728 23.17 25.44 -24.82
C GLU A 728 23.84 24.10 -25.10
N ASP A 729 24.01 23.24 -24.10
CA ASP A 729 24.58 21.90 -24.28
C ASP A 729 23.72 21.04 -25.21
N ILE A 730 22.39 21.17 -25.11
CA ILE A 730 21.44 20.50 -26.01
C ILE A 730 21.56 21.09 -27.42
N LYS A 731 21.54 22.42 -27.55
CA LYS A 731 21.65 23.09 -28.85
C LYS A 731 22.96 22.75 -29.56
N GLU A 732 24.07 22.73 -28.84
CA GLU A 732 25.38 22.34 -29.35
C GLU A 732 25.38 20.89 -29.85
N ALA A 733 24.87 19.95 -29.04
CA ALA A 733 24.85 18.53 -29.37
C ALA A 733 24.00 18.20 -30.61
N PHE A 734 22.93 18.97 -30.87
CA PHE A 734 22.04 18.81 -32.02
C PHE A 734 22.28 19.80 -33.16
N GLY A 735 23.24 20.74 -33.02
CA GLY A 735 23.62 21.71 -34.04
C GLY A 735 22.59 22.80 -34.33
N LEU A 736 21.98 23.38 -33.29
CA LEU A 736 20.85 24.33 -33.37
C LEU A 736 21.22 25.82 -33.30
#